data_AF-W2C8Y5-F1
#
_entry.id   AF-W2C8Y5-F1
#
_cell.length_a   1.000
_cell.length_b   1.000
_cell.length_c   1.000
_cell.angle_alpha   90.00
_cell.angle_beta   90.00
_cell.angle_gamma   90.00
#
_symmetry.space_group_name_H-M   'P 1'
#
loop_
_entity.id
_entity.type
_entity.pdbx_description
1 polymer ?
#
loop_
_entity_poly.entity_id
_entity_poly.type
_entity_poly.pdbx_seq_one_letter_code
_entity_poly.pdbx_strand_id
1 'polypeptide(L)'
;LKLKEYANMHTTVHTIELMANILTNLENAARVGLFDSERFGKEIQDLKTIKEREDLSQASRLFLELFFSEHRLLQMVQYAQDPTLELKKLAELIETSANYPDISFDAQTTIVEMIGRVIDDNEEYEKLIDKISEISSLRKSEVEGAIIHFNRAQTLIDKQQYKPVVKHLGHCVQAFMKEGYETELVKTYGYMGIAFYNLELPYSAKAYLVKAASILVKEFFTQGTISHLLITVLWKLCEIELMIGRLVMYLNWRELLFIIAHNGQEIESKEFVEKDILFDGGWACHFAAVDLTRETISVLPDIFARCDMPISENYLKYALGYQESVDEKFVNLITDDWGKLLRQQPIHKQFLNPLNIAEEGQTTISTLAKGCRFTVRYENSVRSQLVAETFLATVETLLATFVTLELVVMSPEIQVEIAPTDEQSEMERGENENQYVFNVNYGTLDGETYWRCFAFFMAYFMSLNTVSSEDVIDLIAQRHEKEKIMDRIIALLELNNAVYNVLGDKFKYSIRQWENANDKTYVCKADTKGETLTDQNPHTEQRGVQTFSISSTMEWWDKAGWTGVCFMYDQRFATPPIVGLAFKNLEAGKRIIHEWKEKIAKGQSSVELHLIRGIDKQHPSWYRACVAPEIPLDHITEGQYIAVMCRKHTMTPNDTSNLDNFERVYSRFGNCQLVAVAIDDQMHVNMNIDFS
;
A
#
# COMPACT_ATOMS: atom_id res chain seq x y z
N LEU A 1 -39.90 -10.05 -1.29
CA LEU A 1 -39.18 -11.27 -0.87
C LEU A 1 -37.67 -11.13 -1.08
N LYS A 2 -37.15 -10.92 -2.30
CA LYS A 2 -35.69 -10.80 -2.53
C LYS A 2 -34.98 -9.63 -1.81
N LEU A 3 -35.58 -8.43 -1.73
CA LEU A 3 -34.92 -7.27 -1.11
C LEU A 3 -34.71 -7.44 0.41
N LYS A 4 -35.65 -8.08 1.12
CA LYS A 4 -35.52 -8.33 2.56
C LYS A 4 -34.41 -9.33 2.87
N GLU A 5 -34.38 -10.43 2.12
CA GLU A 5 -33.31 -11.41 2.21
C GLU A 5 -31.96 -10.76 1.89
N TYR A 6 -31.92 -9.94 0.83
CA TYR A 6 -30.72 -9.22 0.43
C TYR A 6 -30.25 -8.19 1.47
N ALA A 7 -31.15 -7.36 2.01
CA ALA A 7 -30.81 -6.38 3.04
C ALA A 7 -30.41 -7.04 4.36
N ASN A 8 -30.96 -8.22 4.70
CA ASN A 8 -30.54 -8.99 5.87
C ASN A 8 -29.15 -9.65 5.70
N MET A 9 -28.77 -9.98 4.46
CA MET A 9 -27.45 -10.55 4.12
C MET A 9 -26.38 -9.46 3.94
N HIS A 10 -26.75 -8.30 3.40
CA HIS A 10 -25.86 -7.19 3.08
C HIS A 10 -26.41 -5.89 3.68
N THR A 11 -26.40 -5.82 5.02
CA THR A 11 -26.98 -4.69 5.76
C THR A 11 -26.12 -3.44 5.62
N THR A 12 -26.44 -2.58 4.65
CA THR A 12 -25.78 -1.29 4.36
C THR A 12 -26.78 -0.14 4.43
N VAL A 13 -26.29 1.11 4.56
CA VAL A 13 -27.15 2.32 4.55
C VAL A 13 -28.04 2.33 3.31
N HIS A 14 -27.47 2.13 2.13
CA HIS A 14 -28.21 2.09 0.86
C HIS A 14 -29.31 1.02 0.82
N THR A 15 -29.05 -0.21 1.28
CA THR A 15 -30.07 -1.26 1.31
C THR A 15 -31.19 -0.98 2.31
N ILE A 16 -30.86 -0.36 3.44
CA ILE A 16 -31.84 0.05 4.46
C ILE A 16 -32.67 1.21 3.92
N GLU A 17 -32.04 2.19 3.27
CA GLU A 17 -32.69 3.34 2.65
C GLU A 17 -33.71 2.88 1.58
N LEU A 18 -33.36 1.94 0.72
CA LEU A 18 -34.29 1.33 -0.24
C LEU A 18 -35.52 0.71 0.46
N MET A 19 -35.30 -0.01 1.56
CA MET A 19 -36.41 -0.56 2.35
C MET A 19 -37.26 0.53 2.99
N ALA A 20 -36.62 1.56 3.58
CA ALA A 20 -37.27 2.71 4.20
C ALA A 20 -38.12 3.49 3.19
N ASN A 21 -37.60 3.74 1.98
CA ASN A 21 -38.32 4.41 0.90
C ASN A 21 -39.56 3.63 0.44
N ILE A 22 -39.46 2.30 0.33
CA ILE A 22 -40.62 1.45 0.02
C ILE A 22 -41.64 1.52 1.17
N LEU A 23 -41.18 1.47 2.41
CA LEU A 23 -42.03 1.54 3.60
C LEU A 23 -42.80 2.86 3.67
N THR A 24 -42.15 4.00 3.45
CA THR A 24 -42.81 5.31 3.40
C THR A 24 -43.90 5.35 2.32
N ASN A 25 -43.65 4.76 1.14
CA ASN A 25 -44.67 4.65 0.09
C ASN A 25 -45.84 3.74 0.48
N LEU A 26 -45.56 2.60 1.13
CA LEU A 26 -46.58 1.68 1.62
C LEU A 26 -47.44 2.30 2.72
N GLU A 27 -46.84 3.11 3.59
CA GLU A 27 -47.58 3.85 4.62
C GLU A 27 -48.54 4.85 3.99
N ASN A 28 -48.06 5.64 3.04
CA ASN A 28 -48.90 6.59 2.32
C ASN A 28 -50.06 5.87 1.61
N ALA A 29 -49.79 4.73 0.97
CA ALA A 29 -50.83 3.89 0.35
C ALA A 29 -51.82 3.32 1.39
N ALA A 30 -51.35 2.86 2.55
CA ALA A 30 -52.21 2.36 3.62
C ALA A 30 -53.12 3.46 4.19
N ARG A 31 -52.58 4.68 4.35
CA ARG A 31 -53.33 5.85 4.83
C ARG A 31 -54.47 6.25 3.89
N VAL A 32 -54.29 6.12 2.58
CA VAL A 32 -55.37 6.38 1.60
C VAL A 32 -56.24 5.15 1.31
N GLY A 33 -56.09 4.07 2.08
CA GLY A 33 -56.88 2.84 1.97
C GLY A 33 -56.55 1.96 0.76
N LEU A 34 -55.41 2.20 0.10
CA LEU A 34 -54.92 1.42 -1.04
C LEU A 34 -54.07 0.21 -0.62
N PHE A 35 -53.72 0.10 0.66
CA PHE A 35 -52.90 -0.99 1.20
C PHE A 35 -53.38 -1.45 2.59
N ASP A 36 -53.17 -2.73 2.90
CA ASP A 36 -53.57 -3.36 4.16
C ASP A 36 -52.64 -2.91 5.31
N SER A 37 -53.24 -2.27 6.33
CA SER A 37 -52.53 -1.71 7.49
C SER A 37 -51.89 -2.79 8.38
N GLU A 38 -52.45 -4.00 8.45
CA GLU A 38 -51.84 -5.11 9.21
C GLU A 38 -50.57 -5.62 8.54
N ARG A 39 -50.54 -5.65 7.20
CA ARG A 39 -49.34 -6.01 6.43
C ARG A 39 -48.25 -4.97 6.61
N PHE A 40 -48.60 -3.69 6.60
CA PHE A 40 -47.66 -2.59 6.84
C PHE A 40 -47.00 -2.70 8.23
N GLY A 41 -47.76 -3.03 9.28
CA GLY A 41 -47.21 -3.21 10.63
C GLY A 41 -46.12 -4.29 10.73
N LYS A 42 -46.23 -5.38 9.94
CA LYS A 42 -45.19 -6.42 9.85
C LYS A 42 -43.91 -5.91 9.21
N GLU A 43 -44.04 -5.10 8.15
CA GLU A 43 -42.89 -4.54 7.43
C GLU A 43 -42.08 -3.57 8.32
N ILE A 44 -42.74 -2.77 9.18
CA ILE A 44 -42.06 -1.93 10.17
C ILE A 44 -41.32 -2.76 11.22
N GLN A 45 -41.91 -3.88 11.66
CA GLN A 45 -41.31 -4.73 12.67
C GLN A 45 -39.97 -5.29 12.20
N ASP A 46 -39.85 -5.62 10.93
CA ASP A 46 -38.60 -6.10 10.33
C ASP A 46 -37.46 -5.06 10.44
N LEU A 47 -37.73 -3.78 10.12
CA LEU A 47 -36.72 -2.71 10.30
C LEU A 47 -36.34 -2.50 11.77
N LYS A 48 -37.29 -2.66 12.70
CA LYS A 48 -36.98 -2.60 14.14
C LYS A 48 -36.08 -3.74 14.57
N THR A 49 -36.32 -4.95 14.06
CA THR A 49 -35.44 -6.11 14.32
C THR A 49 -34.05 -5.90 13.73
N ILE A 50 -33.94 -5.29 12.54
CA ILE A 50 -32.64 -4.90 11.98
C ILE A 50 -31.95 -3.92 12.92
N LYS A 51 -32.64 -2.87 13.40
CA LYS A 51 -32.07 -1.86 14.32
C LYS A 51 -31.46 -2.44 15.60
N GLU A 52 -32.03 -3.53 16.12
CA GLU A 52 -31.58 -4.19 17.35
C GLU A 52 -30.34 -5.09 17.16
N ARG A 53 -29.87 -5.26 15.92
CA ARG A 53 -28.67 -6.05 15.64
C ARG A 53 -27.40 -5.40 16.18
N GLU A 54 -26.59 -6.21 16.86
CA GLU A 54 -25.29 -5.79 17.39
C GLU A 54 -24.26 -5.59 16.26
N ASP A 55 -24.36 -6.37 15.19
CA ASP A 55 -23.45 -6.40 14.03
C ASP A 55 -23.67 -5.26 13.01
N LEU A 56 -24.59 -4.32 13.29
CA LEU A 56 -24.80 -3.16 12.44
C LEU A 56 -23.60 -2.20 12.46
N SER A 57 -23.21 -1.74 11.27
CA SER A 57 -22.29 -0.60 11.14
C SER A 57 -22.87 0.65 11.82
N GLN A 58 -22.00 1.51 12.32
CA GLN A 58 -22.41 2.77 12.97
C GLN A 58 -23.24 3.65 12.03
N ALA A 59 -22.86 3.73 10.74
CA ALA A 59 -23.59 4.46 9.72
C ALA A 59 -25.02 3.91 9.51
N SER A 60 -25.17 2.59 9.40
CA SER A 60 -26.48 1.95 9.25
C SER A 60 -27.38 2.13 10.48
N ARG A 61 -26.80 2.06 11.68
CA ARG A 61 -27.52 2.34 12.94
C ARG A 61 -27.97 3.80 13.00
N LEU A 62 -27.09 4.73 12.65
CA LEU A 62 -27.39 6.17 12.62
C LEU A 62 -28.49 6.50 11.61
N PHE A 63 -28.43 5.94 10.40
CA PHE A 63 -29.47 6.09 9.38
C PHE A 63 -30.84 5.60 9.88
N LEU A 64 -30.89 4.43 10.52
CA LEU A 64 -32.14 3.92 11.10
C LEU A 64 -32.67 4.83 12.22
N GLU A 65 -31.79 5.37 13.06
CA GLU A 65 -32.18 6.30 14.11
C GLU A 65 -32.76 7.60 13.56
N LEU A 66 -32.14 8.17 12.52
CA LEU A 66 -32.69 9.30 11.77
C LEU A 66 -34.08 8.98 11.23
N PHE A 67 -34.20 7.91 10.42
CA PHE A 67 -35.46 7.50 9.81
C PHE A 67 -36.59 7.35 10.85
N PHE A 68 -36.34 6.66 11.96
CA PHE A 68 -37.35 6.48 13.00
C PHE A 68 -37.67 7.79 13.74
N SER A 69 -36.70 8.68 13.92
CA SER A 69 -36.91 9.99 14.56
C SER A 69 -37.73 10.92 13.68
N GLU A 70 -37.39 11.03 12.39
CA GLU A 70 -38.16 11.76 11.38
C GLU A 70 -39.60 11.25 11.29
N HIS A 71 -39.77 9.92 11.26
CA HIS A 71 -41.07 9.30 11.17
C HIS A 71 -41.94 9.57 12.42
N ARG A 72 -41.33 9.51 13.61
CA ARG A 72 -42.00 9.85 14.87
C ARG A 72 -42.38 11.32 14.92
N LEU A 73 -41.49 12.21 14.48
CA LEU A 73 -41.75 13.64 14.41
C LEU A 73 -42.96 13.94 13.50
N LEU A 74 -43.02 13.31 12.31
CA LEU A 74 -44.18 13.40 11.41
C LEU A 74 -45.48 12.96 12.08
N GLN A 75 -45.48 11.85 12.82
CA GLN A 75 -46.66 11.39 13.57
C GLN A 75 -47.06 12.39 14.66
N MET A 76 -46.10 12.91 15.43
CA MET A 76 -46.37 13.88 16.50
C MET A 76 -47.01 15.15 15.96
N VAL A 77 -46.48 15.68 14.85
CA VAL A 77 -47.04 16.83 14.15
C VAL A 77 -48.47 16.56 13.66
N GLN A 78 -48.71 15.38 13.07
CA GLN A 78 -50.06 14.99 12.59
C GLN A 78 -51.10 14.87 13.71
N TYR A 79 -50.70 14.37 14.88
CA TYR A 79 -51.57 14.22 16.04
C TYR A 79 -51.55 15.43 16.99
N ALA A 80 -50.96 16.56 16.56
CA ALA A 80 -50.83 17.80 17.35
C ALA A 80 -50.18 17.58 18.74
N GLN A 81 -49.18 16.71 18.82
CA GLN A 81 -48.35 16.48 19.99
C GLN A 81 -47.13 17.40 19.98
N ASP A 82 -46.60 17.75 21.15
CA ASP A 82 -45.41 18.62 21.29
C ASP A 82 -44.15 17.96 20.71
N PRO A 83 -43.57 18.45 19.59
CA PRO A 83 -42.43 17.82 18.92
C PRO A 83 -41.07 18.12 19.58
N THR A 84 -41.02 19.00 20.59
CA THR A 84 -39.78 19.62 21.12
C THR A 84 -38.68 18.61 21.48
N LEU A 85 -39.01 17.50 22.15
CA LEU A 85 -38.02 16.51 22.57
C LEU A 85 -37.46 15.70 21.39
N GLU A 86 -38.29 15.40 20.39
CA GLU A 86 -37.85 14.68 19.21
C GLU A 86 -37.04 15.58 18.27
N LEU A 87 -37.35 16.89 18.21
CA LEU A 87 -36.56 17.89 17.48
C LEU A 87 -35.12 18.00 18.01
N LYS A 88 -34.93 18.03 19.34
CA LYS A 88 -33.58 18.02 19.96
C LYS A 88 -32.78 16.79 19.56
N LYS A 89 -33.43 15.63 19.64
CA LYS A 89 -32.81 14.36 19.24
C LYS A 89 -32.46 14.35 17.76
N LEU A 90 -33.35 14.84 16.90
CA LEU A 90 -33.10 14.94 15.47
C LEU A 90 -31.92 15.86 15.16
N ALA A 91 -31.77 16.97 15.90
CA ALA A 91 -30.62 17.86 15.78
C ALA A 91 -29.28 17.16 16.08
N GLU A 92 -29.19 16.41 17.18
CA GLU A 92 -28.00 15.63 17.54
C GLU A 92 -27.69 14.55 16.49
N LEU A 93 -28.72 13.88 15.97
CA LEU A 93 -28.57 12.86 14.94
C LEU A 93 -28.10 13.45 13.61
N ILE A 94 -28.67 14.58 13.17
CA ILE A 94 -28.29 15.27 11.93
C ILE A 94 -26.85 15.77 12.03
N GLU A 95 -26.46 16.39 13.16
CA GLU A 95 -25.09 16.83 13.41
C GLU A 95 -24.09 15.68 13.32
N THR A 96 -24.44 14.52 13.91
CA THR A 96 -23.61 13.32 13.83
C THR A 96 -23.54 12.78 12.39
N SER A 97 -24.67 12.76 11.69
CA SER A 97 -24.79 12.20 10.33
C SER A 97 -24.05 13.00 9.26
N ALA A 98 -23.84 14.29 9.48
CA ALA A 98 -23.11 15.15 8.55
C ALA A 98 -21.67 14.68 8.27
N ASN A 99 -21.11 13.85 9.16
CA ASN A 99 -19.79 13.26 9.05
C ASN A 99 -19.77 11.90 8.33
N TYR A 100 -20.94 11.35 7.95
CA TYR A 100 -21.06 10.05 7.29
C TYR A 100 -21.40 10.25 5.80
N PRO A 101 -20.48 9.90 4.88
CA PRO A 101 -20.71 10.07 3.44
C PRO A 101 -21.89 9.26 2.90
N ASP A 102 -22.21 8.13 3.53
CA ASP A 102 -23.30 7.25 3.10
C ASP A 102 -24.70 7.77 3.46
N ILE A 103 -24.80 8.81 4.29
CA ILE A 103 -26.07 9.41 4.72
C ILE A 103 -26.23 10.77 4.05
N SER A 104 -27.33 10.94 3.32
CA SER A 104 -27.57 12.16 2.55
C SER A 104 -27.95 13.35 3.43
N PHE A 105 -27.02 14.28 3.63
CA PHE A 105 -27.27 15.50 4.40
C PHE A 105 -28.29 16.41 3.71
N ASP A 106 -28.26 16.47 2.38
CA ASP A 106 -29.21 17.27 1.60
C ASP A 106 -30.64 16.69 1.69
N ALA A 107 -30.77 15.35 1.71
CA ALA A 107 -32.06 14.71 1.96
C ALA A 107 -32.59 15.02 3.36
N GLN A 108 -31.74 14.92 4.41
CA GLN A 108 -32.15 15.27 5.78
C GLN A 108 -32.59 16.73 5.88
N THR A 109 -31.84 17.65 5.26
CA THR A 109 -32.19 19.08 5.21
C THR A 109 -33.56 19.28 4.57
N THR A 110 -33.80 18.63 3.43
CA THR A 110 -35.09 18.71 2.72
C THR A 110 -36.23 18.16 3.58
N ILE A 111 -36.02 17.06 4.30
CA ILE A 111 -37.03 16.47 5.20
C ILE A 111 -37.37 17.45 6.33
N VAL A 112 -36.38 18.05 6.98
CA VAL A 112 -36.59 19.05 8.03
C VAL A 112 -37.35 20.27 7.50
N GLU A 113 -36.97 20.80 6.34
CA GLU A 113 -37.68 21.92 5.70
C GLU A 113 -39.15 21.57 5.38
N MET A 114 -39.42 20.34 4.94
CA MET A 114 -40.79 19.87 4.67
C MET A 114 -41.62 19.78 5.94
N ILE A 115 -41.04 19.28 7.04
CA ILE A 115 -41.70 19.19 8.35
C ILE A 115 -41.96 20.58 8.93
N GLY A 116 -41.03 21.51 8.76
CA GLY A 116 -41.16 22.90 9.20
C GLY A 116 -42.36 23.66 8.64
N ARG A 117 -42.87 23.27 7.47
CA ARG A 117 -44.09 23.87 6.89
C ARG A 117 -45.34 23.64 7.73
N VAL A 118 -45.29 22.69 8.66
CA VAL A 118 -46.40 22.24 9.50
C VAL A 118 -46.13 22.48 10.99
N ILE A 119 -44.92 22.88 11.35
CA ILE A 119 -44.54 23.27 12.71
C ILE A 119 -44.66 24.79 12.80
N ASP A 120 -45.52 25.26 13.72
CA ASP A 120 -45.65 26.69 14.03
C ASP A 120 -44.47 27.16 14.94
N ASP A 121 -44.61 28.28 15.65
CA ASP A 121 -43.57 28.88 16.50
C ASP A 121 -42.95 27.89 17.53
N ASN A 122 -41.77 27.35 17.21
CA ASN A 122 -41.03 26.40 18.06
C ASN A 122 -39.53 26.72 18.08
N GLU A 123 -39.03 27.10 19.26
CA GLU A 123 -37.63 27.52 19.47
C GLU A 123 -36.61 26.42 19.13
N GLU A 124 -36.93 25.15 19.35
CA GLU A 124 -36.00 24.04 19.05
C GLU A 124 -35.94 23.72 17.56
N TYR A 125 -37.03 23.97 16.81
CA TYR A 125 -37.00 23.91 15.36
C TYR A 125 -36.11 25.01 14.77
N GLU A 126 -36.20 26.24 15.28
CA GLU A 126 -35.32 27.34 14.86
C GLU A 126 -33.84 27.02 15.14
N LYS A 127 -33.52 26.47 16.32
CA LYS A 127 -32.16 25.99 16.64
C LYS A 127 -31.67 24.89 15.69
N LEU A 128 -32.56 23.97 15.30
CA LEU A 128 -32.24 22.93 14.32
C LEU A 128 -31.91 23.54 12.95
N ILE A 129 -32.68 24.54 12.49
CA ILE A 129 -32.41 25.26 11.24
C ILE A 129 -31.09 26.02 11.31
N ASP A 130 -30.81 26.72 12.40
CA ASP A 130 -29.52 27.40 12.62
C ASP A 130 -28.36 26.39 12.52
N LYS A 131 -28.48 25.23 13.18
CA LYS A 131 -27.47 24.16 13.13
C LYS A 131 -27.26 23.62 11.72
N ILE A 132 -28.34 23.34 10.97
CA ILE A 132 -28.26 22.89 9.58
C ILE A 132 -27.57 23.94 8.71
N SER A 133 -27.88 25.22 8.91
CA SER A 133 -27.26 26.34 8.19
C SER A 133 -25.76 26.44 8.47
N GLU A 134 -25.34 26.31 9.74
CA GLU A 134 -23.93 26.27 10.13
C GLU A 134 -23.18 25.12 9.45
N ILE A 135 -23.72 23.90 9.50
CA ILE A 135 -23.12 22.71 8.87
C ILE A 135 -23.04 22.91 7.35
N SER A 136 -24.11 23.39 6.70
CA SER A 136 -24.14 23.65 5.26
C SER A 136 -23.10 24.70 4.84
N SER A 137 -22.96 25.76 5.63
CA SER A 137 -21.96 26.82 5.40
C SER A 137 -20.53 26.29 5.49
N LEU A 138 -20.22 25.51 6.53
CA LEU A 138 -18.91 24.87 6.68
C LEU A 138 -18.61 23.93 5.51
N ARG A 139 -19.57 23.09 5.14
CA ARG A 139 -19.45 22.15 4.02
C ARG A 139 -19.13 22.86 2.72
N LYS A 140 -19.84 23.95 2.40
CA LYS A 140 -19.59 24.76 1.20
C LYS A 140 -18.21 25.44 1.24
N SER A 141 -17.84 26.00 2.38
CA SER A 141 -16.54 26.65 2.57
C SER A 141 -15.37 25.69 2.31
N GLU A 142 -15.44 24.47 2.85
CA GLU A 142 -14.42 23.44 2.63
C GLU A 142 -14.29 23.04 1.15
N VAL A 143 -15.42 22.93 0.44
CA VAL A 143 -15.43 22.59 -0.99
C VAL A 143 -14.84 23.72 -1.83
N GLU A 144 -15.21 24.97 -1.56
CA GLU A 144 -14.62 26.13 -2.25
C GLU A 144 -13.09 26.20 -2.03
N GLY A 145 -12.63 25.92 -0.81
CA GLY A 145 -11.21 25.78 -0.51
C GLY A 145 -10.55 24.67 -1.34
N ALA A 146 -11.17 23.50 -1.44
CA ALA A 146 -10.69 22.39 -2.25
C ALA A 146 -10.63 22.72 -3.75
N ILE A 147 -11.61 23.44 -4.30
CA ILE A 147 -11.62 23.86 -5.71
C ILE A 147 -10.37 24.69 -6.06
N ILE A 148 -9.94 25.58 -5.17
CA ILE A 148 -8.70 26.37 -5.36
C ILE A 148 -7.48 25.44 -5.47
N HIS A 149 -7.37 24.47 -4.56
CA HIS A 149 -6.29 23.49 -4.58
C HIS A 149 -6.35 22.58 -5.81
N PHE A 150 -7.54 22.16 -6.22
CA PHE A 150 -7.78 21.34 -7.39
C PHE A 150 -7.33 22.02 -8.68
N ASN A 151 -7.74 23.28 -8.89
CA ASN A 151 -7.31 24.08 -10.05
C ASN A 151 -5.79 24.25 -10.09
N ARG A 152 -5.17 24.44 -8.92
CA ARG A 152 -3.71 24.51 -8.82
C ARG A 152 -3.05 23.18 -9.17
N ALA A 153 -3.60 22.06 -8.69
CA ALA A 153 -3.12 20.73 -9.03
C ALA A 153 -3.19 20.45 -10.55
N GLN A 154 -4.27 20.85 -11.22
CA GLN A 154 -4.38 20.74 -12.69
C GLN A 154 -3.26 21.52 -13.40
N THR A 155 -2.98 22.75 -12.97
CA THR A 155 -1.88 23.53 -13.56
C THR A 155 -0.51 22.87 -13.34
N LEU A 156 -0.32 22.17 -12.22
CA LEU A 156 0.94 21.52 -11.87
C LEU A 156 1.12 20.17 -12.57
N ILE A 157 0.02 19.46 -12.87
CA ILE A 157 0.09 18.19 -13.60
C ILE A 157 0.56 18.41 -15.03
N ASP A 158 0.10 19.48 -15.69
CA ASP A 158 0.55 19.87 -17.04
C ASP A 158 2.04 20.23 -17.07
N LYS A 159 2.59 20.67 -15.93
CA LYS A 159 4.01 20.97 -15.72
C LYS A 159 4.82 19.75 -15.25
N GLN A 160 4.20 18.58 -15.16
CA GLN A 160 4.81 17.33 -14.69
C GLN A 160 5.39 17.45 -13.26
N GLN A 161 4.80 18.29 -12.42
CA GLN A 161 5.21 18.49 -11.02
C GLN A 161 4.36 17.63 -10.08
N TYR A 162 4.58 16.31 -10.13
CA TYR A 162 3.69 15.33 -9.49
C TYR A 162 3.66 15.39 -7.96
N LYS A 163 4.81 15.66 -7.31
CA LYS A 163 4.85 15.76 -5.85
C LYS A 163 3.99 16.92 -5.31
N PRO A 164 4.11 18.17 -5.82
CA PRO A 164 3.16 19.24 -5.51
C PRO A 164 1.69 18.90 -5.83
N VAL A 165 1.41 18.15 -6.90
CA VAL A 165 0.05 17.69 -7.23
C VAL A 165 -0.53 16.87 -6.08
N VAL A 166 0.21 15.87 -5.57
CA VAL A 166 -0.23 15.05 -4.42
C VAL A 166 -0.52 15.90 -3.19
N LYS A 167 0.29 16.94 -2.93
CA LYS A 167 0.08 17.87 -1.81
C LYS A 167 -1.22 18.63 -1.93
N HIS A 168 -1.49 19.22 -3.10
CA HIS A 168 -2.71 20.00 -3.33
C HIS A 168 -3.96 19.12 -3.33
N LEU A 169 -3.92 17.97 -4.01
CA LEU A 169 -5.06 17.06 -4.07
C LEU A 169 -5.39 16.43 -2.71
N GLY A 170 -4.45 16.40 -1.75
CA GLY A 170 -4.74 15.98 -0.37
C GLY A 170 -5.89 16.77 0.27
N HIS A 171 -6.00 18.06 -0.02
CA HIS A 171 -7.10 18.92 0.45
C HIS A 171 -8.44 18.64 -0.24
N CYS A 172 -8.42 17.94 -1.38
CA CYS A 172 -9.59 17.72 -2.21
C CYS A 172 -10.35 16.43 -1.83
N VAL A 173 -9.64 15.41 -1.33
CA VAL A 173 -10.19 14.06 -1.15
C VAL A 173 -11.42 14.07 -0.23
N GLN A 174 -11.29 14.59 0.99
CA GLN A 174 -12.44 14.65 1.91
C GLN A 174 -13.46 15.71 1.52
N ALA A 175 -13.03 16.81 0.92
CA ALA A 175 -13.92 17.88 0.53
C ALA A 175 -14.92 17.42 -0.55
N PHE A 176 -14.45 16.72 -1.58
CA PHE A 176 -15.28 16.25 -2.69
C PHE A 176 -16.01 14.93 -2.42
N MET A 177 -15.81 14.27 -1.27
CA MET A 177 -16.72 13.19 -0.84
C MET A 177 -18.11 13.69 -0.45
N LYS A 178 -18.29 15.00 -0.30
CA LYS A 178 -19.59 15.61 -0.05
C LYS A 178 -20.48 15.48 -1.29
N GLU A 179 -21.78 15.37 -1.04
CA GLU A 179 -22.81 15.17 -2.07
C GLU A 179 -22.74 16.23 -3.17
N GLY A 180 -22.90 15.79 -4.43
CA GLY A 180 -22.93 16.66 -5.61
C GLY A 180 -21.57 17.00 -6.22
N TYR A 181 -20.48 16.45 -5.68
CA TYR A 181 -19.11 16.67 -6.17
C TYR A 181 -18.42 15.39 -6.65
N GLU A 182 -19.20 14.37 -7.06
CA GLU A 182 -18.68 13.07 -7.50
C GLU A 182 -17.76 13.20 -8.72
N THR A 183 -18.05 14.15 -9.61
CA THR A 183 -17.23 14.41 -10.80
C THR A 183 -15.84 14.93 -10.41
N GLU A 184 -15.78 15.87 -9.48
CA GLU A 184 -14.55 16.46 -8.94
C GLU A 184 -13.77 15.39 -8.15
N LEU A 185 -14.45 14.53 -7.41
CA LEU A 185 -13.84 13.42 -6.69
C LEU A 185 -13.20 12.40 -7.64
N VAL A 186 -13.92 11.97 -8.67
CA VAL A 186 -13.39 11.05 -9.71
C VAL A 186 -12.15 11.64 -10.37
N LYS A 187 -12.18 12.93 -10.74
CA LYS A 187 -11.01 13.61 -11.33
C LYS A 187 -9.85 13.71 -10.33
N THR A 188 -10.13 14.00 -9.06
CA THR A 188 -9.13 14.05 -7.99
C THR A 188 -8.43 12.70 -7.83
N TYR A 189 -9.19 11.62 -7.78
CA TYR A 189 -8.67 10.26 -7.73
C TYR A 189 -7.87 9.89 -8.99
N GLY A 190 -8.37 10.25 -10.18
CA GLY A 190 -7.64 10.07 -11.44
C GLY A 190 -6.28 10.79 -11.43
N TYR A 191 -6.26 12.08 -11.07
CA TYR A 191 -5.02 12.86 -11.01
C TYR A 191 -4.06 12.39 -9.91
N MET A 192 -4.55 11.95 -8.75
CA MET A 192 -3.72 11.29 -7.75
C MET A 192 -3.09 10.01 -8.32
N GLY A 193 -3.90 9.17 -8.98
CA GLY A 193 -3.44 7.97 -9.67
C GLY A 193 -2.27 8.23 -10.62
N ILE A 194 -2.42 9.24 -11.49
CA ILE A 194 -1.36 9.65 -12.42
C ILE A 194 -0.14 10.20 -11.68
N ALA A 195 -0.33 11.04 -10.67
CA ALA A 195 0.78 11.64 -9.93
C ALA A 195 1.60 10.57 -9.19
N PHE A 196 0.96 9.64 -8.47
CA PHE A 196 1.64 8.53 -7.79
C PHE A 196 2.36 7.60 -8.78
N TYR A 197 1.73 7.28 -9.92
CA TYR A 197 2.36 6.44 -10.94
C TYR A 197 3.66 7.05 -11.46
N ASN A 198 3.67 8.35 -11.76
CA ASN A 198 4.87 9.05 -12.23
C ASN A 198 5.90 9.29 -11.12
N LEU A 199 5.52 9.12 -9.85
CA LEU A 199 6.46 9.06 -8.73
C LEU A 199 6.98 7.64 -8.51
N GLU A 200 6.69 6.67 -9.39
CA GLU A 200 7.04 5.25 -9.23
C GLU A 200 6.43 4.62 -7.95
N LEU A 201 5.24 5.07 -7.56
CA LEU A 201 4.46 4.58 -6.40
C LEU A 201 3.17 3.89 -6.88
N PRO A 202 3.27 2.63 -7.37
CA PRO A 202 2.20 1.98 -8.12
C PRO A 202 1.00 1.54 -7.29
N TYR A 203 1.15 1.20 -6.01
CA TYR A 203 0.03 0.70 -5.19
C TYR A 203 -0.91 1.84 -4.77
N SER A 204 -0.38 3.00 -4.39
CA SER A 204 -1.15 4.23 -4.21
C SER A 204 -1.82 4.65 -5.52
N ALA A 205 -1.08 4.61 -6.63
CA ALA A 205 -1.62 4.95 -7.94
C ALA A 205 -2.83 4.08 -8.28
N LYS A 206 -2.67 2.76 -8.16
CA LYS A 206 -3.72 1.76 -8.36
C LYS A 206 -4.90 2.03 -7.44
N ALA A 207 -4.66 2.20 -6.15
CA ALA A 207 -5.73 2.35 -5.16
C ALA A 207 -6.65 3.54 -5.49
N TYR A 208 -6.07 4.71 -5.80
CA TYR A 208 -6.86 5.86 -6.22
C TYR A 208 -7.60 5.65 -7.54
N LEU A 209 -6.97 5.02 -8.54
CA LEU A 209 -7.63 4.70 -9.81
C LEU A 209 -8.78 3.71 -9.64
N VAL A 210 -8.65 2.72 -8.75
CA VAL A 210 -9.75 1.80 -8.41
C VAL A 210 -10.91 2.55 -7.76
N LYS A 211 -10.65 3.52 -6.87
CA LYS A 211 -11.72 4.35 -6.31
C LYS A 211 -12.43 5.18 -7.38
N ALA A 212 -11.69 5.74 -8.35
CA ALA A 212 -12.29 6.41 -9.51
C ALA A 212 -13.15 5.44 -10.35
N ALA A 213 -12.63 4.24 -10.64
CA ALA A 213 -13.34 3.21 -11.39
C ALA A 213 -14.63 2.76 -10.67
N SER A 214 -14.61 2.61 -9.35
CA SER A 214 -15.77 2.23 -8.53
C SER A 214 -16.95 3.19 -8.72
N ILE A 215 -16.69 4.50 -8.76
CA ILE A 215 -17.72 5.51 -9.00
C ILE A 215 -18.22 5.46 -10.45
N LEU A 216 -17.30 5.38 -11.43
CA LEU A 216 -17.64 5.37 -12.86
C LEU A 216 -18.39 4.11 -13.29
N VAL A 217 -18.06 2.95 -12.74
CA VAL A 217 -18.75 1.68 -12.99
C VAL A 217 -20.16 1.70 -12.42
N LYS A 218 -20.37 2.33 -11.25
CA LYS A 218 -21.71 2.52 -10.68
C LYS A 218 -22.60 3.34 -11.62
N GLU A 219 -22.06 4.38 -12.26
CA GLU A 219 -22.77 5.18 -13.27
C GLU A 219 -23.23 4.30 -14.45
N PHE A 220 -22.35 3.42 -14.95
CA PHE A 220 -22.71 2.46 -16.00
C PHE A 220 -23.86 1.53 -15.59
N PHE A 221 -23.83 0.95 -14.40
CA PHE A 221 -24.89 0.04 -13.95
C PHE A 221 -26.22 0.75 -13.65
N THR A 222 -26.18 2.02 -13.23
CA THR A 222 -27.39 2.76 -12.82
C THR A 222 -28.02 3.53 -13.98
N GLN A 223 -27.21 4.11 -14.87
CA GLN A 223 -27.66 5.00 -15.95
C GLN A 223 -27.50 4.38 -17.34
N GLY A 224 -26.73 3.30 -17.48
CA GLY A 224 -26.44 2.65 -18.77
C GLY A 224 -25.44 3.42 -19.64
N THR A 225 -24.81 4.47 -19.11
CA THR A 225 -23.84 5.31 -19.81
C THR A 225 -22.41 4.86 -19.52
N ILE A 226 -21.60 4.70 -20.56
CA ILE A 226 -20.17 4.39 -20.41
C ILE A 226 -19.38 5.67 -20.60
N SER A 227 -18.77 6.14 -19.52
CA SER A 227 -17.85 7.28 -19.59
C SER A 227 -16.54 6.85 -20.25
N HIS A 228 -16.06 7.61 -21.25
CA HIS A 228 -14.73 7.41 -21.83
C HIS A 228 -13.63 7.43 -20.75
N LEU A 229 -13.83 8.19 -19.67
CA LEU A 229 -12.88 8.23 -18.55
C LEU A 229 -12.71 6.86 -17.89
N LEU A 230 -13.76 6.02 -17.84
CA LEU A 230 -13.66 4.67 -17.29
C LEU A 230 -12.68 3.81 -18.09
N ILE A 231 -12.75 3.88 -19.43
CA ILE A 231 -11.83 3.16 -20.32
C ILE A 231 -10.39 3.66 -20.09
N THR A 232 -10.18 4.98 -19.98
CA THR A 232 -8.86 5.55 -19.65
C THR A 232 -8.32 5.03 -18.32
N VAL A 233 -9.16 4.99 -17.27
CA VAL A 233 -8.78 4.51 -15.93
C VAL A 233 -8.43 3.02 -15.95
N LEU A 234 -9.26 2.18 -16.60
CA LEU A 234 -9.01 0.74 -16.73
C LEU A 234 -7.73 0.43 -17.51
N TRP A 235 -7.46 1.19 -18.58
CA TRP A 235 -6.17 1.12 -19.27
C TRP A 235 -5.00 1.43 -18.35
N LYS A 236 -5.12 2.47 -17.51
CA LYS A 236 -4.05 2.85 -16.59
C LYS A 236 -3.84 1.80 -15.49
N LEU A 237 -4.90 1.16 -15.03
CA LEU A 237 -4.81 0.01 -14.12
C LEU A 237 -4.05 -1.15 -14.76
N CYS A 238 -4.38 -1.51 -16.01
CA CYS A 238 -3.65 -2.52 -16.77
C CYS A 238 -2.17 -2.16 -16.94
N GLU A 239 -1.86 -0.88 -17.20
CA GLU A 239 -0.50 -0.38 -17.35
C GLU A 239 0.29 -0.56 -16.06
N ILE A 240 -0.32 -0.22 -14.91
CA ILE A 240 0.30 -0.39 -13.60
C ILE A 240 0.61 -1.86 -13.35
N GLU A 241 -0.34 -2.77 -13.56
CA GLU A 241 -0.13 -4.21 -13.34
C GLU A 241 0.96 -4.77 -14.26
N LEU A 242 1.05 -4.31 -15.51
CA LEU A 242 2.12 -4.65 -16.44
C LEU A 242 3.48 -4.15 -15.92
N MET A 243 3.56 -2.89 -15.46
CA MET A 243 4.81 -2.33 -14.94
C MET A 243 5.29 -3.00 -13.65
N ILE A 244 4.38 -3.44 -12.78
CA ILE A 244 4.73 -4.20 -11.57
C ILE A 244 4.76 -5.72 -11.79
N GLY A 245 4.54 -6.19 -13.02
CA GLY A 245 4.66 -7.59 -13.43
C GLY A 245 3.56 -8.52 -12.90
N ARG A 246 2.41 -8.03 -12.42
CA ARG A 246 1.36 -8.85 -11.78
C ARG A 246 0.32 -9.37 -12.77
N LEU A 247 0.59 -10.54 -13.35
CA LEU A 247 -0.19 -11.08 -14.47
C LEU A 247 -1.66 -11.36 -14.11
N VAL A 248 -1.91 -12.00 -12.97
CA VAL A 248 -3.28 -12.41 -12.63
C VAL A 248 -4.20 -11.21 -12.46
N MET A 249 -3.74 -10.14 -11.79
CA MET A 249 -4.52 -8.91 -11.65
C MET A 249 -4.68 -8.16 -12.97
N TYR A 250 -3.64 -8.14 -13.81
CA TYR A 250 -3.75 -7.61 -15.17
C TYR A 250 -4.89 -8.27 -15.95
N LEU A 251 -4.99 -9.60 -15.93
CA LEU A 251 -6.04 -10.33 -16.65
C LEU A 251 -7.45 -9.99 -16.15
N ASN A 252 -7.63 -9.81 -14.83
CA ASN A 252 -8.93 -9.39 -14.29
C ASN A 252 -9.32 -7.97 -14.76
N TRP A 253 -8.40 -7.01 -14.71
CA TRP A 253 -8.67 -5.65 -15.19
C TRP A 253 -8.89 -5.61 -16.70
N ARG A 254 -8.13 -6.42 -17.46
CA ARG A 254 -8.26 -6.51 -18.91
C ARG A 254 -9.60 -7.14 -19.31
N GLU A 255 -10.04 -8.19 -18.64
CA GLU A 255 -11.36 -8.79 -18.87
C GLU A 255 -12.47 -7.75 -18.72
N LEU A 256 -12.45 -6.98 -17.63
CA LEU A 256 -13.40 -5.87 -17.43
C LEU A 256 -13.26 -4.78 -18.50
N LEU A 257 -12.04 -4.36 -18.83
CA LEU A 257 -11.77 -3.35 -19.86
C LEU A 257 -12.38 -3.75 -21.20
N PHE A 258 -12.22 -5.00 -21.63
CA PHE A 258 -12.76 -5.49 -22.89
C PHE A 258 -14.29 -5.54 -22.87
N ILE A 259 -14.90 -5.96 -21.76
CA ILE A 259 -16.36 -5.93 -21.60
C ILE A 259 -16.87 -4.49 -21.72
N ILE A 260 -16.25 -3.54 -21.03
CA ILE A 260 -16.66 -2.12 -21.06
C ILE A 260 -16.42 -1.51 -22.45
N ALA A 261 -15.25 -1.74 -23.06
CA ALA A 261 -14.92 -1.19 -24.37
C ALA A 261 -15.81 -1.75 -25.49
N HIS A 262 -16.21 -3.02 -25.40
CA HIS A 262 -17.16 -3.62 -26.34
C HIS A 262 -18.55 -2.96 -26.23
N ASN A 263 -19.07 -2.81 -25.01
CA ASN A 263 -20.36 -2.14 -24.79
C ASN A 263 -20.30 -0.64 -25.15
N GLY A 264 -19.13 -0.01 -24.98
CA GLY A 264 -18.86 1.38 -25.35
C GLY A 264 -18.55 1.60 -26.82
N GLN A 265 -18.48 0.55 -27.65
CA GLN A 265 -18.11 0.60 -29.07
C GLN A 265 -16.70 1.15 -29.36
N GLU A 266 -15.79 1.09 -28.38
CA GLU A 266 -14.41 1.60 -28.49
C GLU A 266 -13.40 0.52 -28.88
N ILE A 267 -13.80 -0.76 -28.84
CA ILE A 267 -12.89 -1.91 -29.04
C ILE A 267 -12.26 -1.97 -30.44
N GLU A 268 -12.94 -1.44 -31.46
CA GLU A 268 -12.45 -1.38 -32.84
C GLU A 268 -11.72 -0.06 -33.15
N SER A 269 -11.63 0.85 -32.19
CA SER A 269 -10.91 2.11 -32.39
C SER A 269 -9.41 1.84 -32.60
N LYS A 270 -8.80 2.62 -33.50
CA LYS A 270 -7.37 2.48 -33.81
C LYS A 270 -6.50 2.62 -32.55
N GLU A 271 -6.84 3.59 -31.69
CA GLU A 271 -6.10 3.85 -30.45
C GLU A 271 -6.17 2.67 -29.48
N PHE A 272 -7.35 2.05 -29.32
CA PHE A 272 -7.54 0.89 -28.47
C PHE A 272 -6.70 -0.31 -28.96
N VAL A 273 -6.80 -0.63 -30.26
CA VAL A 273 -6.08 -1.76 -30.87
C VAL A 273 -4.56 -1.57 -30.79
N GLU A 274 -4.05 -0.37 -31.12
CA GLU A 274 -2.61 -0.09 -31.03
C GLU A 274 -2.10 -0.22 -29.59
N LYS A 275 -2.90 0.22 -28.61
CA LYS A 275 -2.54 0.12 -27.20
C LYS A 275 -2.55 -1.31 -26.67
N ASP A 276 -3.54 -2.12 -27.05
CA ASP A 276 -3.61 -3.53 -26.66
C ASP A 276 -2.41 -4.33 -27.21
N ILE A 277 -2.04 -4.10 -28.47
CA ILE A 277 -0.84 -4.68 -29.09
C ILE A 277 0.43 -4.34 -28.30
N LEU A 278 0.58 -3.09 -27.85
CA LEU A 278 1.72 -2.66 -27.05
C LEU A 278 1.76 -3.36 -25.68
N PHE A 279 0.61 -3.57 -25.05
CA PHE A 279 0.53 -4.19 -23.74
C PHE A 279 0.82 -5.69 -23.82
N ASP A 280 0.28 -6.38 -24.81
CA ASP A 280 0.62 -7.77 -25.12
C ASP A 280 2.12 -7.93 -25.45
N GLY A 281 2.68 -7.04 -26.27
CA GLY A 281 4.13 -6.99 -26.51
C GLY A 281 4.95 -6.75 -25.24
N GLY A 282 4.45 -5.93 -24.31
CA GLY A 282 5.06 -5.73 -23.00
C GLY A 282 5.10 -6.98 -22.13
N TRP A 283 4.03 -7.78 -22.15
CA TRP A 283 4.00 -9.09 -21.48
C TRP A 283 4.95 -10.10 -22.13
N ALA A 284 5.01 -10.14 -23.47
CA ALA A 284 6.02 -10.96 -24.17
C ALA A 284 7.45 -10.57 -23.76
N CYS A 285 7.72 -9.28 -23.52
CA CYS A 285 9.01 -8.82 -22.97
C CYS A 285 9.27 -9.37 -21.56
N HIS A 286 8.30 -9.35 -20.65
CA HIS A 286 8.42 -10.00 -19.33
C HIS A 286 8.79 -11.48 -19.48
N PHE A 287 8.08 -12.21 -20.33
CA PHE A 287 8.35 -13.64 -20.56
C PHE A 287 9.71 -13.91 -21.21
N ALA A 288 10.28 -12.95 -21.93
CA ALA A 288 11.61 -13.08 -22.51
C ALA A 288 12.74 -13.04 -21.48
N ALA A 289 12.50 -12.48 -20.31
CA ALA A 289 13.51 -12.26 -19.27
C ALA A 289 13.47 -13.28 -18.11
N VAL A 290 12.59 -14.28 -18.16
CA VAL A 290 12.35 -15.23 -17.06
C VAL A 290 12.79 -16.65 -17.35
N ASP A 291 12.91 -17.45 -16.30
CA ASP A 291 13.12 -18.88 -16.39
C ASP A 291 11.85 -19.58 -16.89
N LEU A 292 11.90 -20.06 -18.14
CA LEU A 292 10.79 -20.74 -18.83
C LEU A 292 10.50 -22.15 -18.32
N THR A 293 11.36 -22.71 -17.46
CA THR A 293 11.17 -24.06 -16.90
C THR A 293 10.10 -24.11 -15.80
N ARG A 294 9.62 -22.93 -15.34
CA ARG A 294 8.53 -22.83 -14.35
C ARG A 294 7.26 -23.47 -14.88
N GLU A 295 6.68 -24.37 -14.09
CA GLU A 295 5.44 -25.08 -14.42
C GLU A 295 4.29 -24.11 -14.78
N THR A 296 4.18 -22.99 -14.06
CA THR A 296 3.16 -21.96 -14.31
C THR A 296 3.22 -21.34 -15.70
N ILE A 297 4.37 -21.33 -16.36
CA ILE A 297 4.51 -20.76 -17.71
C ILE A 297 3.91 -21.71 -18.75
N SER A 298 3.93 -23.02 -18.48
CA SER A 298 3.50 -24.04 -19.43
C SER A 298 2.00 -24.00 -19.77
N VAL A 299 1.18 -23.44 -18.89
CA VAL A 299 -0.29 -23.31 -19.07
C VAL A 299 -0.71 -21.98 -19.71
N LEU A 300 0.20 -21.00 -19.76
CA LEU A 300 -0.13 -19.64 -20.21
C LEU A 300 -0.52 -19.51 -21.69
N PRO A 301 0.03 -20.27 -22.66
CA PRO A 301 -0.28 -20.06 -24.06
C PRO A 301 -1.79 -20.16 -24.38
N ASP A 302 -2.47 -21.19 -23.88
CA ASP A 302 -3.90 -21.36 -24.14
C ASP A 302 -4.76 -20.36 -23.34
N ILE A 303 -4.27 -19.87 -22.19
CA ILE A 303 -4.88 -18.75 -21.46
C ILE A 303 -4.80 -17.46 -22.30
N PHE A 304 -3.63 -17.15 -22.86
CA PHE A 304 -3.43 -15.97 -23.72
C PHE A 304 -4.21 -16.02 -25.02
N ALA A 305 -4.36 -17.20 -25.61
CA ALA A 305 -5.23 -17.39 -26.77
C ALA A 305 -6.68 -16.96 -26.46
N ARG A 306 -7.20 -17.33 -25.28
CA ARG A 306 -8.56 -16.95 -24.85
C ARG A 306 -8.67 -15.48 -24.45
N CYS A 307 -7.60 -14.94 -23.89
CA CYS A 307 -7.54 -13.53 -23.54
C CYS A 307 -7.25 -12.64 -24.76
N ASP A 308 -7.14 -13.19 -25.98
CA ASP A 308 -6.80 -12.43 -27.20
C ASP A 308 -5.48 -11.66 -27.05
N MET A 309 -4.44 -12.36 -26.58
CA MET A 309 -3.06 -11.87 -26.41
C MET A 309 -2.10 -12.64 -27.33
N PRO A 310 -2.20 -12.44 -28.66
CA PRO A 310 -1.53 -13.28 -29.64
C PRO A 310 -0.01 -13.16 -29.63
N ILE A 311 0.59 -12.02 -29.26
CA ILE A 311 2.05 -11.86 -29.19
C ILE A 311 2.62 -12.71 -28.05
N SER A 312 2.05 -12.59 -26.85
CA SER A 312 2.48 -13.38 -25.68
C SER A 312 2.22 -14.87 -25.88
N GLU A 313 1.06 -15.24 -26.43
CA GLU A 313 0.74 -16.63 -26.78
C GLU A 313 1.80 -17.23 -27.71
N ASN A 314 2.02 -16.60 -28.86
CA ASN A 314 2.91 -17.14 -29.89
C ASN A 314 4.37 -17.09 -29.43
N TYR A 315 4.76 -16.06 -28.67
CA TYR A 315 6.09 -15.98 -28.09
C TYR A 315 6.37 -17.14 -27.14
N LEU A 316 5.45 -17.44 -26.23
CA LEU A 316 5.63 -18.56 -25.31
C LEU A 316 5.65 -19.90 -26.04
N LYS A 317 4.78 -20.13 -27.04
CA LYS A 317 4.84 -21.35 -27.87
C LYS A 317 6.20 -21.52 -28.54
N TYR A 318 6.74 -20.45 -29.14
CA TYR A 318 8.08 -20.44 -29.72
C TYR A 318 9.16 -20.73 -28.66
N ALA A 319 9.15 -20.00 -27.54
CA ALA A 319 10.17 -20.06 -26.50
C ALA A 319 10.18 -21.40 -25.74
N LEU A 320 9.03 -22.05 -25.61
CA LEU A 320 8.89 -23.39 -25.01
C LEU A 320 9.26 -24.53 -25.98
N GLY A 321 9.52 -24.22 -27.27
CA GLY A 321 9.95 -25.18 -28.29
C GLY A 321 8.81 -25.80 -29.13
N TYR A 322 7.64 -25.20 -29.16
CA TYR A 322 6.47 -25.63 -29.94
C TYR A 322 6.24 -24.73 -31.17
N GLN A 323 7.28 -24.55 -31.97
CA GLN A 323 7.25 -23.68 -33.16
C GLN A 323 6.18 -24.12 -34.17
N GLU A 324 5.90 -25.42 -34.24
CA GLU A 324 4.84 -26.01 -35.06
C GLU A 324 3.43 -25.53 -34.68
N SER A 325 3.26 -24.99 -33.47
CA SER A 325 1.97 -24.50 -32.95
C SER A 325 1.83 -22.97 -33.01
N VAL A 326 2.85 -22.27 -33.51
CA VAL A 326 2.86 -20.81 -33.71
C VAL A 326 2.06 -20.48 -34.96
N ASP A 327 1.21 -19.46 -34.89
CA ASP A 327 0.42 -18.97 -36.04
C ASP A 327 1.35 -18.50 -37.17
N GLU A 328 1.06 -18.90 -38.40
CA GLU A 328 1.82 -18.58 -39.62
C GLU A 328 2.11 -17.08 -39.78
N LYS A 329 1.20 -16.20 -39.32
CA LYS A 329 1.40 -14.75 -39.34
C LYS A 329 2.60 -14.32 -38.51
N PHE A 330 2.86 -15.01 -37.40
CA PHE A 330 3.99 -14.73 -36.51
C PHE A 330 5.25 -15.48 -36.93
N VAL A 331 5.14 -16.63 -37.60
CA VAL A 331 6.29 -17.39 -38.12
C VAL A 331 7.17 -16.51 -39.02
N ASN A 332 6.55 -15.68 -39.87
CA ASN A 332 7.29 -14.77 -40.76
C ASN A 332 8.02 -13.63 -40.03
N LEU A 333 7.67 -13.35 -38.77
CA LEU A 333 8.34 -12.37 -37.91
C LEU A 333 9.57 -12.98 -37.20
N ILE A 334 9.71 -14.32 -37.20
CA ILE A 334 10.82 -15.08 -36.62
C ILE A 334 11.93 -15.25 -37.67
N THR A 335 12.44 -14.14 -38.20
CA THR A 335 13.63 -14.17 -39.07
C THR A 335 14.93 -14.07 -38.26
N ASP A 336 14.84 -13.54 -37.04
CA ASP A 336 15.88 -13.44 -36.02
C ASP A 336 15.45 -14.16 -34.72
N ASP A 337 16.37 -14.34 -33.78
CA ASP A 337 16.04 -14.85 -32.43
C ASP A 337 15.07 -13.90 -31.72
N TRP A 338 13.80 -14.28 -31.70
CA TRP A 338 12.69 -13.52 -31.09
C TRP A 338 12.97 -13.15 -29.63
N GLY A 339 13.55 -14.08 -28.86
CA GLY A 339 13.90 -13.84 -27.46
C GLY A 339 14.94 -12.72 -27.32
N LYS A 340 15.94 -12.70 -28.20
CA LYS A 340 16.95 -11.64 -28.25
C LYS A 340 16.33 -10.29 -28.59
N LEU A 341 15.42 -10.23 -29.57
CA LEU A 341 14.74 -8.98 -29.94
C LEU A 341 13.89 -8.40 -28.80
N LEU A 342 13.15 -9.26 -28.08
CA LEU A 342 12.32 -8.85 -26.94
C LEU A 342 13.16 -8.40 -25.74
N ARG A 343 14.30 -9.06 -25.47
CA ARG A 343 15.24 -8.65 -24.41
C ARG A 343 15.91 -7.29 -24.68
N GLN A 344 15.98 -6.88 -25.94
CA GLN A 344 16.55 -5.58 -26.33
C GLN A 344 15.55 -4.42 -26.27
N GLN A 345 14.28 -4.69 -25.98
CA GLN A 345 13.26 -3.64 -25.93
C GLN A 345 13.51 -2.67 -24.77
N PRO A 346 13.26 -1.36 -24.96
CA PRO A 346 13.53 -0.35 -23.95
C PRO A 346 12.64 -0.46 -22.70
N ILE A 347 11.52 -1.19 -22.79
CA ILE A 347 10.57 -1.38 -21.68
C ILE A 347 11.19 -2.08 -20.47
N HIS A 348 12.25 -2.89 -20.66
CA HIS A 348 12.96 -3.57 -19.56
C HIS A 348 13.53 -2.60 -18.52
N LYS A 349 13.85 -1.36 -18.92
CA LYS A 349 14.33 -0.31 -18.01
C LYS A 349 13.19 0.41 -17.26
N GLN A 350 11.94 0.17 -17.65
CA GLN A 350 10.75 0.84 -17.12
C GLN A 350 9.97 -0.03 -16.13
N PHE A 351 10.11 -1.36 -16.20
CA PHE A 351 9.47 -2.26 -15.25
C PHE A 351 9.87 -1.92 -13.81
N LEU A 352 8.89 -1.85 -12.91
CA LEU A 352 9.09 -1.54 -11.50
C LEU A 352 9.37 -2.80 -10.67
N ASN A 353 8.90 -3.96 -11.13
CA ASN A 353 9.11 -5.23 -10.46
C ASN A 353 9.23 -6.36 -11.51
N PRO A 354 9.88 -7.48 -11.16
CA PRO A 354 9.91 -8.67 -12.01
C PRO A 354 8.53 -9.32 -12.15
N LEU A 355 8.40 -10.21 -13.14
CA LEU A 355 7.20 -11.01 -13.38
C LEU A 355 6.73 -11.75 -12.11
N ASN A 356 5.50 -11.47 -11.71
CA ASN A 356 4.74 -12.12 -10.65
C ASN A 356 3.50 -12.81 -11.24
N ILE A 357 3.55 -14.15 -11.26
CA ILE A 357 2.40 -15.01 -11.57
C ILE A 357 1.92 -15.60 -10.26
N ALA A 358 0.81 -15.11 -9.74
CA ALA A 358 0.26 -15.58 -8.47
C ALA A 358 -0.34 -17.00 -8.61
N GLU A 359 0.00 -17.88 -7.68
CA GLU A 359 -0.53 -19.24 -7.54
C GLU A 359 -1.27 -19.41 -6.20
N GLU A 360 -1.90 -20.56 -5.99
CA GLU A 360 -2.39 -20.94 -4.67
C GLU A 360 -1.21 -21.15 -3.70
N GLY A 361 -1.41 -20.86 -2.42
CA GLY A 361 -0.35 -20.93 -1.41
C GLY A 361 0.24 -19.56 -1.05
N GLN A 362 1.45 -19.58 -0.50
CA GLN A 362 2.17 -18.38 -0.08
C GLN A 362 2.69 -17.57 -1.27
N THR A 363 2.44 -16.26 -1.24
CA THR A 363 2.91 -15.32 -2.25
C THR A 363 3.52 -14.06 -1.61
N THR A 364 4.14 -13.21 -2.42
CA THR A 364 4.79 -11.99 -1.98
C THR A 364 4.61 -10.88 -3.01
N ILE A 365 4.35 -9.67 -2.51
CA ILE A 365 4.33 -8.44 -3.31
C ILE A 365 5.22 -7.40 -2.64
N SER A 366 5.77 -6.47 -3.42
CA SER A 366 6.63 -5.41 -2.86
C SER A 366 6.51 -4.09 -3.59
N THR A 367 6.87 -3.02 -2.91
CA THR A 367 7.11 -1.69 -3.49
C THR A 367 8.43 -1.11 -2.99
N LEU A 368 8.97 -0.14 -3.71
CA LEU A 368 10.15 0.62 -3.32
C LEU A 368 9.72 2.06 -3.03
N ALA A 369 9.91 2.52 -1.80
CA ALA A 369 9.63 3.90 -1.42
C ALA A 369 10.82 4.47 -0.64
N LYS A 370 11.32 5.64 -1.06
CA LYS A 370 12.41 6.34 -0.35
C LYS A 370 13.66 5.49 -0.08
N GLY A 371 14.05 4.65 -1.05
CA GLY A 371 15.21 3.76 -0.96
C GLY A 371 15.00 2.51 -0.09
N CYS A 372 13.80 2.33 0.47
CA CYS A 372 13.43 1.17 1.27
C CYS A 372 12.44 0.27 0.51
N ARG A 373 12.74 -1.02 0.44
CA ARG A 373 11.83 -2.02 -0.13
C ARG A 373 10.86 -2.51 0.94
N PHE A 374 9.57 -2.34 0.71
CA PHE A 374 8.53 -2.90 1.56
C PHE A 374 8.00 -4.18 0.92
N THR A 375 8.18 -5.30 1.60
CA THR A 375 7.82 -6.64 1.12
C THR A 375 6.70 -7.20 1.99
N VAL A 376 5.58 -7.58 1.38
CA VAL A 376 4.43 -8.18 2.08
C VAL A 376 4.27 -9.62 1.65
N ARG A 377 4.29 -10.53 2.62
CA ARG A 377 4.05 -11.98 2.45
C ARG A 377 2.67 -12.36 2.99
N TYR A 378 1.95 -13.18 2.25
CA TYR A 378 0.61 -13.61 2.64
C TYR A 378 0.21 -14.93 1.96
N GLU A 379 -0.77 -15.62 2.54
CA GLU A 379 -1.47 -16.73 1.89
C GLU A 379 -2.40 -16.19 0.80
N ASN A 380 -2.23 -16.62 -0.44
CA ASN A 380 -2.91 -16.02 -1.58
C ASN A 380 -4.41 -16.27 -1.54
N SER A 381 -5.17 -15.18 -1.42
CA SER A 381 -6.62 -15.13 -1.49
C SER A 381 -7.04 -13.71 -1.88
N VAL A 382 -8.28 -13.54 -2.35
CA VAL A 382 -8.84 -12.20 -2.63
C VAL A 382 -8.66 -11.27 -1.42
N ARG A 383 -9.02 -11.72 -0.22
CA ARG A 383 -9.02 -10.87 0.98
C ARG A 383 -7.59 -10.52 1.41
N SER A 384 -6.70 -11.49 1.49
CA SER A 384 -5.31 -11.29 1.90
C SER A 384 -4.55 -10.39 0.91
N GLN A 385 -4.80 -10.57 -0.38
CA GLN A 385 -4.22 -9.71 -1.42
C GLN A 385 -4.67 -8.26 -1.26
N LEU A 386 -5.96 -8.02 -1.01
CA LEU A 386 -6.48 -6.66 -0.83
C LEU A 386 -5.90 -5.99 0.42
N VAL A 387 -5.73 -6.72 1.52
CA VAL A 387 -5.04 -6.20 2.72
C VAL A 387 -3.59 -5.83 2.38
N ALA A 388 -2.87 -6.69 1.66
CA ALA A 388 -1.49 -6.47 1.27
C ALA A 388 -1.33 -5.21 0.38
N GLU A 389 -2.21 -5.06 -0.60
CA GLU A 389 -2.24 -3.89 -1.48
C GLU A 389 -2.58 -2.61 -0.71
N THR A 390 -3.51 -2.68 0.23
CA THR A 390 -3.92 -1.55 1.09
C THR A 390 -2.78 -1.10 2.00
N PHE A 391 -2.01 -2.04 2.56
CA PHE A 391 -0.81 -1.74 3.33
C PHE A 391 0.26 -1.04 2.47
N LEU A 392 0.59 -1.60 1.29
CA LEU A 392 1.58 -1.00 0.40
C LEU A 392 1.17 0.41 -0.07
N ALA A 393 -0.10 0.59 -0.44
CA ALA A 393 -0.63 1.90 -0.82
C ALA A 393 -0.59 2.91 0.34
N THR A 394 -0.75 2.45 1.58
CA THR A 394 -0.61 3.31 2.77
C THR A 394 0.83 3.78 2.94
N VAL A 395 1.81 2.88 2.82
CA VAL A 395 3.24 3.21 2.94
C VAL A 395 3.70 4.18 1.86
N GLU A 396 3.31 3.92 0.60
CA GLU A 396 3.61 4.80 -0.52
C GLU A 396 3.01 6.20 -0.31
N THR A 397 1.74 6.27 0.10
CA THR A 397 1.04 7.54 0.36
C THR A 397 1.68 8.33 1.49
N LEU A 398 2.12 7.65 2.55
CA LEU A 398 2.84 8.24 3.67
C LEU A 398 4.17 8.86 3.20
N LEU A 399 4.97 8.12 2.44
CA LEU A 399 6.34 8.52 2.12
C LEU A 399 6.46 9.50 0.94
N ALA A 400 5.42 9.60 0.11
CA ALA A 400 5.47 10.33 -1.17
C ALA A 400 5.88 11.81 -1.05
N THR A 401 5.39 12.54 -0.04
CA THR A 401 5.54 14.01 -0.01
C THR A 401 6.72 14.52 0.81
N PHE A 402 7.39 13.68 1.59
CA PHE A 402 8.59 14.05 2.35
C PHE A 402 9.75 14.41 1.42
N VAL A 403 10.51 15.44 1.76
CA VAL A 403 11.75 15.78 1.03
C VAL A 403 12.86 14.79 1.42
N THR A 404 13.82 14.53 0.53
CA THR A 404 14.82 13.46 0.70
C THR A 404 15.65 13.60 1.97
N LEU A 405 16.10 14.80 2.32
CA LEU A 405 16.92 15.04 3.53
C LEU A 405 16.10 15.41 4.77
N GLU A 406 14.80 15.60 4.63
CA GLU A 406 13.89 15.89 5.74
C GLU A 406 13.54 14.61 6.51
N LEU A 407 13.36 13.52 5.77
CA LEU A 407 13.12 12.18 6.29
C LEU A 407 13.93 11.17 5.45
N VAL A 408 14.94 10.58 6.08
CA VAL A 408 15.81 9.57 5.49
C VAL A 408 15.43 8.21 6.06
N VAL A 409 15.12 7.24 5.19
CA VAL A 409 14.86 5.87 5.63
C VAL A 409 16.19 5.10 5.71
N MET A 410 16.52 4.64 6.91
CA MET A 410 17.79 3.99 7.21
C MET A 410 17.76 2.47 6.98
N SER A 411 16.57 1.88 6.88
CA SER A 411 16.42 0.44 6.65
C SER A 411 16.26 0.15 5.15
N PRO A 412 17.07 -0.75 4.56
CA PRO A 412 16.98 -1.05 3.12
C PRO A 412 15.75 -1.88 2.76
N GLU A 413 15.22 -2.65 3.72
CA GLU A 413 14.05 -3.50 3.54
C GLU A 413 13.21 -3.56 4.82
N ILE A 414 11.89 -3.58 4.67
CA ILE A 414 10.90 -3.87 5.72
C ILE A 414 10.03 -5.02 5.23
N GLN A 415 9.83 -6.02 6.08
CA GLN A 415 9.04 -7.22 5.80
C GLN A 415 7.78 -7.23 6.65
N VAL A 416 6.65 -7.51 6.03
CA VAL A 416 5.36 -7.63 6.70
C VAL A 416 4.71 -8.95 6.33
N GLU A 417 4.28 -9.72 7.31
CA GLU A 417 3.51 -10.95 7.12
C GLU A 417 2.04 -10.69 7.45
N ILE A 418 1.13 -11.08 6.56
CA ILE A 418 -0.32 -11.06 6.85
C ILE A 418 -0.74 -12.47 7.21
N ALA A 419 -1.16 -12.64 8.47
CA ALA A 419 -1.60 -13.91 9.01
C ALA A 419 -3.10 -13.87 9.33
N PRO A 420 -3.92 -14.84 8.89
CA PRO A 420 -5.31 -14.93 9.30
C PRO A 420 -5.42 -15.24 10.80
N THR A 421 -6.39 -14.62 11.48
CA THR A 421 -6.75 -14.94 12.88
C THR A 421 -8.26 -14.91 13.08
N ASP A 422 -8.75 -15.67 14.06
CA ASP A 422 -10.14 -15.62 14.54
C ASP A 422 -10.31 -14.58 15.67
N GLU A 423 -9.21 -14.05 16.21
CA GLU A 423 -9.20 -13.03 17.28
C GLU A 423 -9.40 -11.61 16.71
N GLN A 424 -9.16 -10.55 17.49
CA GLN A 424 -9.21 -9.19 16.97
C GLN A 424 -8.00 -8.89 16.09
N SER A 425 -8.18 -8.13 15.00
CA SER A 425 -7.06 -7.79 14.14
C SER A 425 -6.07 -6.84 14.85
N GLU A 426 -4.79 -7.15 14.72
CA GLU A 426 -3.70 -6.42 15.37
C GLU A 426 -2.41 -6.44 14.54
N MET A 427 -1.65 -5.35 14.63
CA MET A 427 -0.31 -5.26 14.05
C MET A 427 0.71 -5.39 15.17
N GLU A 428 1.65 -6.30 14.99
CA GLU A 428 2.71 -6.59 15.95
C GLU A 428 4.10 -6.48 15.32
N ARG A 429 5.11 -6.38 16.17
CA ARG A 429 6.51 -6.47 15.75
C ARG A 429 6.92 -7.95 15.60
N GLY A 430 7.70 -8.23 14.57
CA GLY A 430 8.34 -9.52 14.36
C GLY A 430 9.62 -9.70 15.20
N GLU A 431 10.53 -10.55 14.72
CA GLU A 431 11.74 -10.93 15.46
C GLU A 431 12.75 -9.77 15.65
N ASN A 432 12.68 -8.76 14.78
CA ASN A 432 13.55 -7.58 14.78
C ASN A 432 12.79 -6.30 14.37
N GLU A 433 13.49 -5.18 14.25
CA GLU A 433 12.89 -3.85 13.95
C GLU A 433 12.41 -3.67 12.50
N ASN A 434 12.79 -4.58 11.59
CA ASN A 434 12.43 -4.52 10.17
C ASN A 434 11.31 -5.51 9.81
N GLN A 435 10.74 -6.20 10.80
CA GLN A 435 9.73 -7.23 10.60
C GLN A 435 8.46 -6.88 11.37
N TYR A 436 7.32 -7.08 10.73
CA TYR A 436 6.00 -6.86 11.31
C TYR A 436 5.06 -8.01 10.94
N VAL A 437 4.10 -8.30 11.80
CA VAL A 437 3.04 -9.29 11.54
C VAL A 437 1.71 -8.58 11.70
N PHE A 438 0.88 -8.64 10.66
CA PHE A 438 -0.50 -8.19 10.70
C PHE A 438 -1.41 -9.40 10.84
N ASN A 439 -1.89 -9.65 12.06
CA ASN A 439 -2.90 -10.65 12.34
C ASN A 439 -4.26 -10.07 11.93
N VAL A 440 -4.94 -10.71 10.97
CA VAL A 440 -6.15 -10.19 10.35
C VAL A 440 -7.33 -11.12 10.56
N ASN A 441 -8.35 -10.61 11.24
CA ASN A 441 -9.69 -11.17 11.23
C ASN A 441 -10.52 -10.49 10.15
N TYR A 442 -10.67 -11.17 9.03
CA TYR A 442 -11.41 -10.66 7.88
C TYR A 442 -12.91 -10.45 8.12
N GLY A 443 -13.48 -11.03 9.17
CA GLY A 443 -14.90 -10.89 9.51
C GLY A 443 -15.21 -9.57 10.21
N THR A 444 -14.24 -8.99 10.92
CA THR A 444 -14.40 -7.76 11.71
C THR A 444 -13.53 -6.60 11.23
N LEU A 445 -12.79 -6.79 10.13
CA LEU A 445 -11.88 -5.79 9.61
C LEU A 445 -12.63 -4.60 8.99
N ASP A 446 -12.48 -3.43 9.60
CA ASP A 446 -13.07 -2.15 9.18
C ASP A 446 -12.01 -1.04 9.09
N GLY A 447 -12.43 0.15 8.65
CA GLY A 447 -11.55 1.31 8.49
C GLY A 447 -10.86 1.76 9.78
N GLU A 448 -11.54 1.67 10.94
CA GLU A 448 -10.96 2.03 12.24
C GLU A 448 -9.88 1.03 12.65
N THR A 449 -10.13 -0.26 12.46
CA THR A 449 -9.17 -1.34 12.75
C THR A 449 -7.94 -1.23 11.86
N TYR A 450 -8.13 -0.97 10.56
CA TYR A 450 -7.02 -0.65 9.65
C TYR A 450 -6.21 0.55 10.14
N TRP A 451 -6.88 1.65 10.48
CA TRP A 451 -6.21 2.86 10.95
C TRP A 451 -5.38 2.60 12.19
N ARG A 452 -5.93 1.90 13.20
CA ARG A 452 -5.21 1.54 14.43
C ARG A 452 -3.96 0.72 14.12
N CYS A 453 -4.09 -0.32 13.29
CA CYS A 453 -2.99 -1.22 12.95
C CYS A 453 -1.90 -0.52 12.12
N PHE A 454 -2.30 0.31 11.16
CA PHE A 454 -1.35 1.05 10.33
C PHE A 454 -0.72 2.21 11.09
N ALA A 455 -1.44 2.88 12.00
CA ALA A 455 -0.87 3.88 12.88
C ALA A 455 0.20 3.28 13.81
N PHE A 456 -0.03 2.07 14.33
CA PHE A 456 0.99 1.31 15.05
C PHE A 456 2.23 1.11 14.17
N PHE A 457 2.07 0.54 12.97
CA PHE A 457 3.19 0.35 12.04
C PHE A 457 3.93 1.66 11.77
N MET A 458 3.21 2.73 11.41
CA MET A 458 3.80 4.04 11.08
C MET A 458 4.61 4.61 12.24
N ALA A 459 4.12 4.51 13.48
CA ALA A 459 4.82 5.02 14.65
C ALA A 459 6.15 4.29 14.89
N TYR A 460 6.13 2.95 14.84
CA TYR A 460 7.34 2.15 15.02
C TYR A 460 8.31 2.30 13.86
N PHE A 461 7.81 2.24 12.62
CA PHE A 461 8.63 2.42 11.42
C PHE A 461 9.34 3.78 11.42
N MET A 462 8.61 4.86 11.69
CA MET A 462 9.20 6.21 11.71
C MET A 462 10.22 6.35 12.86
N SER A 463 9.97 5.71 14.00
CA SER A 463 10.85 5.84 15.18
C SER A 463 12.12 5.00 15.09
N LEU A 464 12.05 3.81 14.48
CA LEU A 464 13.15 2.84 14.45
C LEU A 464 13.92 2.84 13.14
N ASN A 465 13.24 3.10 12.03
CA ASN A 465 13.79 2.89 10.68
C ASN A 465 14.10 4.20 9.95
N THR A 466 13.83 5.37 10.54
CA THR A 466 14.05 6.67 9.88
C THR A 466 14.87 7.63 10.73
N VAL A 467 15.50 8.58 10.06
CA VAL A 467 16.17 9.74 10.66
C VAL A 467 15.58 10.99 10.02
N SER A 468 15.09 11.89 10.86
CA SER A 468 14.48 13.16 10.45
C SER A 468 15.30 14.37 10.90
N SER A 469 15.13 15.49 10.19
CA SER A 469 15.78 16.76 10.56
C SER A 469 15.15 17.43 11.79
N GLU A 470 13.90 17.08 12.08
CA GLU A 470 13.07 17.58 13.18
C GLU A 470 12.46 16.40 13.94
N ASP A 471 11.76 16.66 15.05
CA ASP A 471 10.99 15.62 15.73
C ASP A 471 9.94 15.02 14.77
N VAL A 472 9.84 13.69 14.75
CA VAL A 472 8.95 12.96 13.82
C VAL A 472 7.48 13.32 14.05
N ILE A 473 7.06 13.54 15.30
CA ILE A 473 5.66 13.86 15.64
C ILE A 473 5.31 15.24 15.06
N ASP A 474 6.16 16.22 15.28
CA ASP A 474 5.98 17.58 14.76
C ASP A 474 5.96 17.57 13.22
N LEU A 475 6.84 16.78 12.60
CA LEU A 475 6.92 16.64 11.16
C LEU A 475 5.62 16.07 10.57
N ILE A 476 5.07 15.01 11.16
CA ILE A 476 3.81 14.41 10.73
C ILE A 476 2.64 15.36 10.96
N ALA A 477 2.58 16.04 12.11
CA ALA A 477 1.54 17.02 12.42
C ALA A 477 1.53 18.16 11.40
N GLN A 478 2.72 18.71 11.08
CA GLN A 478 2.86 19.75 10.07
C GLN A 478 2.43 19.26 8.67
N ARG A 479 2.75 18.02 8.31
CA ARG A 479 2.33 17.42 7.03
C ARG A 479 0.82 17.19 6.97
N HIS A 480 0.20 16.80 8.08
CA HIS A 480 -1.25 16.69 8.13
C HIS A 480 -1.92 18.07 7.99
N GLU A 481 -1.47 19.07 8.74
CA GLU A 481 -2.05 20.42 8.67
C GLU A 481 -1.95 21.03 7.25
N LYS A 482 -0.76 20.94 6.63
CA LYS A 482 -0.48 21.60 5.34
C LYS A 482 -0.89 20.79 4.12
N GLU A 483 -0.96 19.47 4.21
CA GLU A 483 -1.08 18.58 3.05
C GLU A 483 -2.10 17.45 3.25
N LYS A 484 -2.78 17.38 4.40
CA LYS A 484 -3.83 16.39 4.71
C LYS A 484 -3.39 14.94 4.51
N ILE A 485 -2.17 14.61 4.97
CA ILE A 485 -1.57 13.28 4.77
C ILE A 485 -2.42 12.14 5.35
N MET A 486 -2.98 12.31 6.55
CA MET A 486 -3.83 11.29 7.17
C MET A 486 -5.14 11.10 6.39
N ASP A 487 -5.75 12.17 5.89
CA ASP A 487 -6.99 12.09 5.11
C ASP A 487 -6.78 11.30 3.81
N ARG A 488 -5.60 11.45 3.19
CA ARG A 488 -5.18 10.63 2.04
C ARG A 488 -5.06 9.16 2.41
N ILE A 489 -4.51 8.83 3.58
CA ILE A 489 -4.37 7.44 4.05
C ILE A 489 -5.75 6.85 4.38
N ILE A 490 -6.58 7.58 5.13
CA ILE A 490 -7.94 7.16 5.51
C ILE A 490 -8.76 6.83 4.25
N ALA A 491 -8.61 7.62 3.19
CA ALA A 491 -9.28 7.35 1.92
C ALA A 491 -8.87 6.01 1.28
N LEU A 492 -7.78 5.38 1.68
CA LEU A 492 -7.33 4.09 1.12
C LEU A 492 -7.75 2.89 1.97
N LEU A 493 -8.18 3.08 3.22
CA LEU A 493 -8.44 1.97 4.15
C LEU A 493 -9.64 1.10 3.73
N GLU A 494 -10.55 1.65 2.93
CA GLU A 494 -11.70 0.92 2.36
C GLU A 494 -11.51 0.55 0.89
N LEU A 495 -10.26 0.33 0.46
CA LEU A 495 -9.94 -0.08 -0.90
C LEU A 495 -10.65 -1.38 -1.30
N ASN A 496 -10.85 -2.30 -0.35
CA ASN A 496 -11.58 -3.55 -0.56
C ASN A 496 -12.98 -3.33 -1.13
N ASN A 497 -13.75 -2.39 -0.56
CA ASN A 497 -15.09 -2.06 -1.00
C ASN A 497 -15.07 -1.52 -2.43
N ALA A 498 -14.10 -0.65 -2.74
CA ALA A 498 -13.94 -0.12 -4.10
C ALA A 498 -13.58 -1.21 -5.11
N VAL A 499 -12.72 -2.18 -4.77
CA VAL A 499 -12.43 -3.32 -5.64
C VAL A 499 -13.67 -4.20 -5.83
N TYR A 500 -14.39 -4.52 -4.76
CA TYR A 500 -15.60 -5.35 -4.85
C TYR A 500 -16.70 -4.70 -5.70
N ASN A 501 -16.84 -3.39 -5.65
CA ASN A 501 -17.77 -2.66 -6.51
C ASN A 501 -17.42 -2.75 -8.00
N VAL A 502 -16.14 -3.01 -8.34
CA VAL A 502 -15.65 -3.05 -9.72
C VAL A 502 -15.51 -4.48 -10.25
N LEU A 503 -14.85 -5.36 -9.51
CA LEU A 503 -14.51 -6.73 -9.91
C LEU A 503 -15.37 -7.81 -9.21
N GLY A 504 -16.17 -7.43 -8.21
CA GLY A 504 -16.86 -8.39 -7.33
C GLY A 504 -15.94 -9.01 -6.27
N ASP A 505 -16.50 -9.90 -5.45
CA ASP A 505 -15.81 -10.59 -4.34
C ASP A 505 -15.16 -11.93 -4.75
N LYS A 506 -15.30 -12.32 -6.02
CA LYS A 506 -14.89 -13.63 -6.56
C LYS A 506 -14.01 -13.52 -7.81
N PHE A 507 -13.31 -12.39 -7.97
CA PHE A 507 -12.33 -12.27 -9.05
C PHE A 507 -11.19 -13.29 -8.86
N LYS A 508 -10.54 -13.64 -9.96
CA LYS A 508 -9.55 -14.73 -9.97
C LYS A 508 -8.25 -14.24 -9.33
N TYR A 509 -7.75 -14.91 -8.29
CA TYR A 509 -6.54 -14.51 -7.57
C TYR A 509 -5.33 -15.43 -7.83
N SER A 510 -5.55 -16.56 -8.50
CA SER A 510 -4.52 -17.51 -8.92
C SER A 510 -4.60 -17.74 -10.43
N ILE A 511 -3.45 -17.95 -11.08
CA ILE A 511 -3.41 -18.28 -12.50
C ILE A 511 -4.15 -19.59 -12.81
N ARG A 512 -4.19 -20.54 -11.87
CA ARG A 512 -4.91 -21.81 -12.03
C ARG A 512 -6.41 -21.63 -12.22
N GLN A 513 -6.98 -20.54 -11.71
CA GLN A 513 -8.40 -20.21 -11.90
C GLN A 513 -8.73 -19.66 -13.29
N TRP A 514 -7.71 -19.39 -14.10
CA TRP A 514 -7.85 -19.04 -15.51
C TRP A 514 -7.77 -20.26 -16.44
N GLU A 515 -7.33 -21.42 -15.95
CA GLU A 515 -7.24 -22.66 -16.72
C GLU A 515 -8.62 -23.26 -17.01
N ASN A 516 -8.76 -23.83 -18.19
CA ASN A 516 -9.90 -24.65 -18.57
C ASN A 516 -9.48 -26.12 -18.70
N ALA A 517 -10.44 -27.05 -18.51
CA ALA A 517 -10.18 -28.49 -18.56
C ALA A 517 -9.59 -29.02 -19.89
N ASN A 518 -9.72 -28.26 -20.98
CA ASN A 518 -9.24 -28.64 -22.31
C ASN A 518 -7.93 -27.93 -22.71
N ASP A 519 -7.33 -27.17 -21.79
CA ASP A 519 -6.11 -26.42 -22.08
C ASP A 519 -4.94 -27.37 -22.30
N LYS A 520 -4.14 -27.07 -23.32
CA LYS A 520 -2.89 -27.76 -23.59
C LYS A 520 -1.80 -27.22 -22.68
N THR A 521 -1.00 -28.14 -22.14
CA THR A 521 0.21 -27.82 -21.39
C THR A 521 1.42 -27.89 -22.31
N TYR A 522 2.20 -26.82 -22.35
CA TYR A 522 3.41 -26.67 -23.18
C TYR A 522 4.66 -26.77 -22.30
N VAL A 523 5.08 -27.98 -21.95
CA VAL A 523 6.27 -28.19 -21.12
C VAL A 523 7.52 -27.77 -21.89
N CYS A 524 8.39 -26.97 -21.26
CA CYS A 524 9.61 -26.47 -21.90
C CYS A 524 10.46 -27.61 -22.48
N LYS A 525 10.68 -27.61 -23.80
CA LYS A 525 11.48 -28.64 -24.49
C LYS A 525 12.99 -28.37 -24.44
N ALA A 526 13.42 -27.20 -23.97
CA ALA A 526 14.81 -26.78 -23.96
C ALA A 526 15.46 -26.96 -22.58
N ASP A 527 16.69 -27.49 -22.55
CA ASP A 527 17.55 -27.62 -21.35
C ASP A 527 18.19 -26.26 -20.94
N THR A 528 17.91 -25.20 -21.69
CA THR A 528 18.48 -23.87 -21.44
C THR A 528 17.77 -23.19 -20.28
N LYS A 529 18.44 -23.16 -19.12
CA LYS A 529 18.15 -22.17 -18.08
C LYS A 529 18.26 -20.78 -18.71
N GLY A 530 17.15 -20.06 -18.78
CA GLY A 530 17.16 -18.68 -19.23
C GLY A 530 18.14 -17.87 -18.37
N GLU A 531 18.95 -17.04 -19.00
CA GLU A 531 19.66 -15.99 -18.26
C GLU A 531 18.62 -14.99 -17.75
N THR A 532 18.35 -15.02 -16.45
CA THR A 532 17.51 -14.02 -15.79
C THR A 532 18.17 -12.66 -15.94
N LEU A 533 17.51 -11.72 -16.60
CA LEU A 533 17.99 -10.34 -16.61
C LEU A 533 17.82 -9.79 -15.18
N THR A 534 18.91 -9.29 -14.60
CA THR A 534 18.88 -8.56 -13.33
C THR A 534 18.01 -7.30 -13.46
N ASP A 535 17.37 -6.88 -12.37
CA ASP A 535 16.58 -5.64 -12.28
C ASP A 535 17.30 -4.46 -12.98
N GLN A 536 16.77 -4.04 -14.13
CA GLN A 536 17.38 -3.01 -14.97
C GLN A 536 16.82 -1.61 -14.69
N ASN A 537 15.83 -1.48 -13.81
CA ASN A 537 15.25 -0.20 -13.50
C ASN A 537 16.08 0.50 -12.40
N PRO A 538 16.65 1.69 -12.69
CA PRO A 538 17.35 2.47 -11.69
C PRO A 538 16.42 3.03 -10.59
N HIS A 539 15.08 2.97 -10.74
CA HIS A 539 14.08 3.55 -9.84
C HIS A 539 14.44 4.99 -9.45
N THR A 540 14.58 5.85 -10.46
CA THR A 540 15.23 7.15 -10.29
C THR A 540 14.46 8.06 -9.33
N GLU A 541 13.14 7.93 -9.23
CA GLU A 541 12.31 8.75 -8.33
C GLU A 541 12.38 8.25 -6.88
N GLN A 542 12.59 6.95 -6.67
CA GLN A 542 12.56 6.34 -5.33
C GLN A 542 13.94 6.04 -4.74
N ARG A 543 15.00 5.91 -5.54
CA ARG A 543 16.39 5.73 -5.08
C ARG A 543 17.13 7.06 -4.94
N GLY A 544 16.52 8.05 -4.27
CA GLY A 544 17.20 9.31 -3.95
C GLY A 544 18.28 9.18 -2.88
N VAL A 545 18.21 8.14 -2.04
CA VAL A 545 19.19 7.80 -1.00
C VAL A 545 19.59 6.34 -1.15
N GLN A 546 20.89 6.07 -1.07
CA GLN A 546 21.44 4.74 -0.85
C GLN A 546 21.85 4.61 0.61
N THR A 547 21.39 3.54 1.27
CA THR A 547 21.70 3.32 2.69
C THR A 547 22.65 2.15 2.87
N PHE A 548 23.70 2.38 3.66
CA PHE A 548 24.68 1.38 4.05
C PHE A 548 24.66 1.21 5.56
N SER A 549 24.62 -0.04 6.02
CA SER A 549 24.55 -0.38 7.44
C SER A 549 25.55 -1.47 7.79
N ILE A 550 26.13 -1.38 8.99
CA ILE A 550 27.03 -2.40 9.54
C ILE A 550 26.31 -3.69 9.97
N SER A 551 25.00 -3.74 9.99
CA SER A 551 24.25 -4.98 10.27
C SER A 551 22.84 -4.90 9.68
N SER A 552 22.21 -6.05 9.49
CA SER A 552 20.82 -6.14 9.00
C SER A 552 19.81 -5.48 9.94
N THR A 553 20.13 -5.42 11.24
CA THR A 553 19.37 -4.67 12.25
C THR A 553 20.33 -4.07 13.29
N MET A 554 20.02 -2.88 13.79
CA MET A 554 20.75 -2.18 14.85
C MET A 554 20.41 -2.69 16.24
N GLU A 555 19.26 -3.34 16.44
CA GLU A 555 18.90 -3.93 17.73
C GLU A 555 19.94 -4.95 18.22
N TRP A 556 20.62 -5.65 17.30
CA TRP A 556 21.67 -6.60 17.68
C TRP A 556 22.81 -5.93 18.42
N TRP A 557 23.18 -4.69 18.05
CA TRP A 557 24.22 -3.94 18.73
C TRP A 557 23.79 -3.51 20.14
N ASP A 558 22.54 -3.08 20.30
CA ASP A 558 22.00 -2.68 21.60
C ASP A 558 21.85 -3.89 22.53
N LYS A 559 21.39 -5.03 22.00
CA LYS A 559 21.31 -6.32 22.72
C LYS A 559 22.71 -6.88 23.07
N ALA A 560 23.69 -6.70 22.18
CA ALA A 560 25.07 -7.17 22.41
C ALA A 560 25.82 -6.30 23.44
N GLY A 561 25.46 -5.02 23.54
CA GLY A 561 26.09 -4.08 24.47
C GLY A 561 27.58 -3.94 24.19
N TRP A 562 27.93 -3.43 23.01
CA TRP A 562 29.33 -3.20 22.63
C TRP A 562 30.01 -2.18 23.55
N THR A 563 31.15 -2.56 24.14
CA THR A 563 31.88 -1.74 25.13
C THR A 563 33.28 -1.36 24.71
N GLY A 564 33.79 -1.86 23.58
CA GLY A 564 35.09 -1.44 23.10
C GLY A 564 35.79 -2.44 22.20
N VAL A 565 37.08 -2.19 22.00
CA VAL A 565 37.96 -2.99 21.14
C VAL A 565 39.16 -3.45 21.95
N CYS A 566 39.55 -4.72 21.81
CA CYS A 566 40.79 -5.25 22.34
C CYS A 566 41.67 -5.79 21.21
N PHE A 567 42.98 -5.86 21.48
CA PHE A 567 43.96 -6.35 20.52
C PHE A 567 44.69 -7.54 21.14
N MET A 568 44.78 -8.63 20.39
CA MET A 568 45.41 -9.88 20.80
C MET A 568 46.51 -10.25 19.82
N TYR A 569 47.60 -10.79 20.35
CA TYR A 569 48.81 -11.12 19.61
C TYR A 569 49.33 -12.48 20.06
N ASP A 570 49.98 -13.21 19.15
CA ASP A 570 50.79 -14.35 19.57
C ASP A 570 52.04 -13.84 20.30
N GLN A 571 52.60 -14.67 21.20
CA GLN A 571 53.75 -14.28 22.03
C GLN A 571 54.99 -13.85 21.20
N ARG A 572 55.08 -14.25 19.93
CA ARG A 572 56.21 -13.96 19.04
C ARG A 572 55.90 -12.90 18.00
N PHE A 573 54.69 -12.33 17.98
CA PHE A 573 54.22 -11.42 16.91
C PHE A 573 54.46 -12.00 15.50
N ALA A 574 54.30 -13.32 15.37
CA ALA A 574 54.52 -14.10 14.16
C ALA A 574 53.24 -14.33 13.34
N THR A 575 52.06 -14.02 13.88
CA THR A 575 50.78 -14.09 13.17
C THR A 575 50.14 -12.71 13.00
N PRO A 576 49.21 -12.53 12.04
CA PRO A 576 48.38 -11.34 11.98
C PRO A 576 47.72 -11.03 13.33
N PRO A 577 47.51 -9.74 13.66
CA PRO A 577 46.88 -9.35 14.91
C PRO A 577 45.39 -9.72 14.89
N ILE A 578 44.85 -10.05 16.05
CA ILE A 578 43.42 -10.30 16.23
C ILE A 578 42.81 -9.08 16.93
N VAL A 579 41.75 -8.54 16.35
CA VAL A 579 40.94 -7.47 16.89
C VAL A 579 39.67 -8.07 17.47
N GLY A 580 39.45 -7.89 18.77
CA GLY A 580 38.24 -8.32 19.45
C GLY A 580 37.26 -7.17 19.65
N LEU A 581 36.04 -7.29 19.15
CA LEU A 581 34.92 -6.43 19.57
C LEU A 581 34.37 -6.97 20.89
N ALA A 582 34.46 -6.15 21.94
CA ALA A 582 34.07 -6.54 23.29
C ALA A 582 32.57 -6.28 23.50
N PHE A 583 31.84 -7.36 23.85
CA PHE A 583 30.40 -7.33 24.06
C PHE A 583 30.05 -7.82 25.47
N LYS A 584 29.08 -7.17 26.11
CA LYS A 584 28.48 -7.67 27.36
C LYS A 584 27.72 -8.97 27.15
N ASN A 585 27.05 -9.10 26.00
CA ASN A 585 26.36 -10.32 25.59
C ASN A 585 27.04 -10.91 24.35
N LEU A 586 27.87 -11.92 24.58
CA LEU A 586 28.66 -12.57 23.54
C LEU A 586 27.80 -13.25 22.47
N GLU A 587 26.70 -13.90 22.85
CA GLU A 587 25.84 -14.61 21.88
C GLU A 587 25.17 -13.64 20.91
N ALA A 588 24.74 -12.47 21.38
CA ALA A 588 24.25 -11.41 20.51
C ALA A 588 25.37 -10.84 19.62
N GLY A 589 26.58 -10.66 20.18
CA GLY A 589 27.76 -10.22 19.42
C GLY A 589 28.19 -11.19 18.31
N LYS A 590 28.10 -12.50 18.56
CA LYS A 590 28.40 -13.56 17.57
C LYS A 590 27.50 -13.47 16.35
N ARG A 591 26.23 -13.10 16.50
CA ARG A 591 25.30 -12.93 15.37
C ARG A 591 25.78 -11.86 14.39
N ILE A 592 26.31 -10.75 14.90
CA ILE A 592 26.86 -9.65 14.09
C ILE A 592 28.08 -10.14 13.28
N ILE A 593 29.03 -10.80 13.93
CA ILE A 593 30.23 -11.33 13.26
C ILE A 593 29.86 -12.42 12.23
N HIS A 594 28.88 -13.27 12.56
CA HIS A 594 28.40 -14.30 11.66
C HIS A 594 27.80 -13.71 10.38
N GLU A 595 26.96 -12.67 10.50
CA GLU A 595 26.40 -11.95 9.35
C GLU A 595 27.51 -11.42 8.42
N TRP A 596 28.57 -10.84 9.00
CA TRP A 596 29.72 -10.35 8.24
C TRP A 596 30.46 -11.47 7.52
N LYS A 597 30.69 -12.59 8.20
CA LYS A 597 31.32 -13.78 7.61
C LYS A 597 30.52 -14.29 6.41
N GLU A 598 29.20 -14.32 6.51
CA GLU A 598 28.31 -14.72 5.40
C GLU A 598 28.34 -13.73 4.23
N LYS A 599 28.31 -12.41 4.50
CA LYS A 599 28.41 -11.37 3.46
C LYS A 599 29.71 -11.48 2.68
N ILE A 600 30.84 -11.62 3.37
CA ILE A 600 32.16 -11.79 2.75
C ILE A 600 32.21 -13.08 1.92
N ALA A 601 31.64 -14.18 2.43
CA ALA A 601 31.59 -15.45 1.70
C ALA A 601 30.78 -15.37 0.39
N LYS A 602 29.81 -14.44 0.30
CA LYS A 602 29.04 -14.13 -0.91
C LYS A 602 29.73 -13.10 -1.82
N GLY A 603 30.95 -12.68 -1.49
CA GLY A 603 31.69 -11.65 -2.23
C GLY A 603 31.14 -10.23 -2.03
N GLN A 604 30.36 -10.00 -0.98
CA GLN A 604 29.80 -8.68 -0.65
C GLN A 604 30.74 -7.94 0.31
N SER A 605 30.80 -6.62 0.17
CA SER A 605 31.45 -5.71 1.13
C SER A 605 30.83 -5.87 2.52
N SER A 606 31.66 -5.82 3.55
CA SER A 606 31.24 -6.05 4.94
C SER A 606 31.36 -4.78 5.77
N VAL A 607 32.47 -4.60 6.48
CA VAL A 607 32.67 -3.47 7.39
C VAL A 607 34.14 -3.07 7.43
N GLU A 608 34.36 -1.80 7.75
CA GLU A 608 35.66 -1.22 8.08
C GLU A 608 35.69 -0.83 9.55
N LEU A 609 36.83 -1.06 10.19
CA LEU A 609 37.11 -0.58 11.55
C LEU A 609 38.09 0.60 11.48
N HIS A 610 37.61 1.80 11.79
CA HIS A 610 38.45 2.98 11.91
C HIS A 610 38.86 3.21 13.37
N LEU A 611 40.16 3.43 13.58
CA LEU A 611 40.73 3.79 14.88
C LEU A 611 41.24 5.23 14.80
N ILE A 612 40.46 6.17 15.34
CA ILE A 612 40.68 7.61 15.19
C ILE A 612 41.39 8.15 16.45
N ARG A 613 42.67 8.51 16.32
CA ARG A 613 43.48 9.11 17.40
C ARG A 613 43.28 10.64 17.46
N GLY A 614 43.73 11.26 18.56
CA GLY A 614 43.75 12.72 18.69
C GLY A 614 42.37 13.37 18.86
N ILE A 615 41.39 12.59 19.35
CA ILE A 615 40.01 13.04 19.57
C ILE A 615 39.87 13.97 20.79
N ASP A 616 40.87 13.99 21.67
CA ASP A 616 40.91 14.79 22.89
C ASP A 616 42.33 15.35 23.12
N LYS A 617 42.42 16.65 23.42
CA LYS A 617 43.70 17.33 23.64
C LYS A 617 44.28 17.12 25.04
N GLN A 618 43.41 16.93 26.04
CA GLN A 618 43.80 16.70 27.44
C GLN A 618 44.16 15.24 27.70
N HIS A 619 43.58 14.32 26.90
CA HIS A 619 43.84 12.89 26.97
C HIS A 619 44.37 12.33 25.63
N PRO A 620 45.67 12.52 25.31
CA PRO A 620 46.24 12.11 24.02
C PRO A 620 46.19 10.60 23.72
N SER A 621 46.06 9.76 24.75
CA SER A 621 45.94 8.29 24.61
C SER A 621 44.54 7.86 24.18
N TRP A 622 43.53 8.72 24.30
CA TRP A 622 42.16 8.38 23.95
C TRP A 622 41.98 8.32 22.42
N TYR A 623 41.20 7.35 21.97
CA TYR A 623 40.89 7.16 20.56
C TYR A 623 39.44 6.72 20.37
N ARG A 624 38.90 6.92 19.18
CA ARG A 624 37.55 6.47 18.83
C ARG A 624 37.63 5.25 17.92
N ALA A 625 37.04 4.15 18.34
CA ALA A 625 36.75 3.04 17.46
C ALA A 625 35.44 3.32 16.73
N CYS A 626 35.43 3.18 15.41
CA CYS A 626 34.24 3.33 14.58
C CYS A 626 34.12 2.11 13.66
N VAL A 627 33.05 1.35 13.81
CA VAL A 627 32.67 0.31 12.86
C VAL A 627 31.74 0.95 11.85
N ALA A 628 32.15 0.99 10.59
CA ALA A 628 31.41 1.57 9.47
C ALA A 628 31.24 0.52 8.37
N PRO A 629 30.21 0.59 7.53
CA PRO A 629 30.11 -0.27 6.37
C PRO A 629 31.18 0.14 5.35
N GLU A 630 31.75 -0.84 4.66
CA GLU A 630 32.56 -0.57 3.47
C GLU A 630 31.64 -0.05 2.36
N ILE A 631 31.99 1.09 1.76
CA ILE A 631 31.16 1.77 0.77
C ILE A 631 31.81 1.58 -0.61
N PRO A 632 31.18 0.80 -1.52
CA PRO A 632 31.69 0.62 -2.88
C PRO A 632 31.43 1.88 -3.71
N LEU A 633 32.39 2.81 -3.71
CA LEU A 633 32.30 4.11 -4.39
C LEU A 633 32.03 3.98 -5.90
N ASP A 634 32.42 2.86 -6.51
CA ASP A 634 32.17 2.52 -7.92
C ASP A 634 30.71 2.16 -8.23
N HIS A 635 29.92 1.81 -7.21
CA HIS A 635 28.49 1.50 -7.33
C HIS A 635 27.56 2.65 -6.93
N ILE A 636 28.11 3.82 -6.61
CA ILE A 636 27.34 4.99 -6.23
C ILE A 636 26.94 5.75 -7.48
N THR A 637 25.64 5.97 -7.64
CA THR A 637 25.11 6.74 -8.77
C THR A 637 25.28 8.23 -8.50
N GLU A 638 25.81 8.96 -9.48
CA GLU A 638 25.95 10.42 -9.39
C GLU A 638 24.58 11.08 -9.14
N GLY A 639 24.51 11.98 -8.14
CA GLY A 639 23.29 12.67 -7.73
C GLY A 639 22.48 12.00 -6.60
N GLN A 640 22.87 10.80 -6.15
CA GLN A 640 22.25 10.15 -4.98
C GLN A 640 22.90 10.58 -3.67
N TYR A 641 22.10 10.72 -2.61
CA TYR A 641 22.61 10.87 -1.25
C TYR A 641 23.02 9.51 -0.68
N ILE A 642 24.01 9.52 0.23
CA ILE A 642 24.44 8.32 0.94
C ILE A 642 24.10 8.48 2.41
N ALA A 643 23.35 7.54 2.96
CA ALA A 643 23.10 7.42 4.39
C ALA A 643 23.93 6.27 4.95
N VAL A 644 24.69 6.53 6.02
CA VAL A 644 25.61 5.55 6.60
C VAL A 644 25.27 5.33 8.07
N MET A 645 24.90 4.10 8.41
CA MET A 645 24.65 3.68 9.78
C MET A 645 25.90 2.99 10.34
N CYS A 646 26.56 3.67 11.28
CA CYS A 646 27.82 3.22 11.90
C CYS A 646 27.71 3.24 13.43
N ARG A 647 28.57 2.49 14.12
CA ARG A 647 28.68 2.50 15.59
C ARG A 647 30.04 3.03 16.00
N LYS A 648 30.04 3.93 16.99
CA LYS A 648 31.25 4.59 17.50
C LYS A 648 31.38 4.37 19.01
N HIS A 649 32.59 4.07 19.48
CA HIS A 649 32.91 3.95 20.89
C HIS A 649 34.21 4.69 21.22
N THR A 650 34.21 5.45 22.31
CA THR A 650 35.41 6.16 22.76
C THR A 650 36.19 5.27 23.72
N MET A 651 37.40 4.90 23.32
CA MET A 651 38.32 4.13 24.14
C MET A 651 39.14 5.09 24.99
N THR A 652 39.16 4.86 26.30
CA THR A 652 39.83 5.72 27.29
C THR A 652 41.01 5.01 27.97
N PRO A 653 42.03 4.51 27.24
CA PRO A 653 43.16 3.83 27.85
C PRO A 653 44.11 4.80 28.56
N ASN A 654 44.86 4.28 29.54
CA ASN A 654 45.86 5.05 30.29
C ASN A 654 47.13 5.33 29.47
N ASP A 655 47.42 4.51 28.45
CA ASP A 655 48.56 4.66 27.54
C ASP A 655 48.22 4.17 26.13
N THR A 656 49.14 4.35 25.17
CA THR A 656 48.96 3.98 23.76
C THR A 656 49.52 2.60 23.40
N SER A 657 50.08 1.85 24.36
CA SER A 657 50.89 0.65 24.10
C SER A 657 50.14 -0.40 23.29
N ASN A 658 48.85 -0.62 23.59
CA ASN A 658 48.02 -1.61 22.88
C ASN A 658 47.81 -1.24 21.41
N LEU A 659 47.57 0.05 21.14
CA LEU A 659 47.31 0.55 19.79
C LEU A 659 48.61 0.66 18.97
N ASP A 660 49.71 1.06 19.61
CA ASP A 660 51.03 1.14 18.97
C ASP A 660 51.57 -0.27 18.62
N ASN A 661 51.33 -1.25 19.48
CA ASN A 661 51.62 -2.65 19.16
C ASN A 661 50.76 -3.15 18.00
N PHE A 662 49.48 -2.78 17.94
CA PHE A 662 48.58 -3.18 16.85
C PHE A 662 49.10 -2.65 15.52
N GLU A 663 49.40 -1.36 15.45
CA GLU A 663 49.91 -0.70 14.25
C GLU A 663 51.22 -1.31 13.77
N ARG A 664 52.15 -1.61 14.69
CA ARG A 664 53.42 -2.27 14.36
C ARG A 664 53.22 -3.64 13.73
N VAL A 665 52.32 -4.46 14.28
CA VAL A 665 52.06 -5.81 13.78
C VAL A 665 51.25 -5.77 12.49
N TYR A 666 50.20 -4.95 12.43
CA TYR A 666 49.37 -4.78 11.23
C TYR A 666 50.20 -4.32 10.03
N SER A 667 51.11 -3.35 10.22
CA SER A 667 52.02 -2.86 9.17
C SER A 667 52.92 -3.95 8.57
N ARG A 668 53.19 -5.04 9.31
CA ARG A 668 53.99 -6.18 8.84
C ARG A 668 53.19 -7.15 7.98
N PHE A 669 51.91 -7.36 8.27
CA PHE A 669 51.08 -8.38 7.64
C PHE A 669 50.09 -7.83 6.61
N GLY A 670 49.65 -6.58 6.75
CA GLY A 670 48.65 -5.96 5.87
C GLY A 670 47.23 -6.49 6.07
N ASN A 671 46.97 -7.32 7.08
CA ASN A 671 45.65 -7.84 7.41
C ASN A 671 45.52 -8.09 8.93
N CYS A 672 44.28 -8.32 9.39
CA CYS A 672 43.95 -8.71 10.76
C CYS A 672 42.73 -9.64 10.78
N GLN A 673 42.53 -10.34 11.90
CA GLN A 673 41.31 -11.12 12.14
C GLN A 673 40.39 -10.35 13.07
N LEU A 674 39.08 -10.36 12.79
CA LEU A 674 38.06 -9.73 13.63
C LEU A 674 37.24 -10.81 14.35
N VAL A 675 37.09 -10.69 15.67
CA VAL A 675 36.35 -11.65 16.50
C VAL A 675 35.42 -10.94 17.49
N ALA A 676 34.37 -11.63 17.94
CA ALA A 676 33.58 -11.20 19.09
C ALA A 676 34.20 -11.76 20.37
N VAL A 677 34.33 -10.93 21.42
CA VAL A 677 34.83 -11.35 22.74
C VAL A 677 33.88 -10.97 23.85
N ALA A 678 33.76 -11.83 24.85
CA ALA A 678 33.02 -11.55 26.06
C ALA A 678 33.83 -10.62 26.98
N ILE A 679 33.16 -9.67 27.62
CA ILE A 679 33.74 -8.81 28.64
C ILE A 679 32.89 -8.88 29.91
N ASP A 680 33.54 -8.96 31.07
CA ASP A 680 32.84 -8.89 32.36
C ASP A 680 32.59 -7.43 32.81
N ASP A 681 31.84 -7.26 33.89
CA ASP A 681 31.53 -5.94 34.47
C ASP A 681 32.77 -5.20 35.01
N GLN A 682 33.91 -5.90 35.13
CA GLN A 682 35.20 -5.36 35.56
C GLN A 682 36.11 -5.03 34.36
N MET A 683 35.59 -5.09 33.13
CA MET A 683 36.30 -4.87 31.87
C MET A 683 37.40 -5.90 31.57
N HIS A 684 37.33 -7.11 32.14
CA HIS A 684 38.19 -8.22 31.77
C HIS A 684 37.61 -8.99 30.58
N VAL A 685 38.46 -9.27 29.60
CA VAL A 685 38.10 -10.11 28.46
C VAL A 685 38.08 -11.58 28.90
N ASN A 686 36.91 -12.20 28.86
CA ASN A 686 36.74 -13.63 29.17
C ASN A 686 37.15 -14.46 27.94
N MET A 687 38.38 -14.97 27.95
CA MET A 687 38.90 -15.83 26.87
C MET A 687 38.45 -17.29 27.05
N ASN A 688 37.16 -17.57 26.90
CA ASN A 688 36.70 -18.90 26.48
C ASN A 688 36.62 -18.89 24.95
N ILE A 689 37.77 -19.09 24.30
CA ILE A 689 37.89 -19.04 22.84
C ILE A 689 37.60 -20.42 22.27
N ASP A 690 36.43 -20.61 21.68
CA ASP A 690 36.26 -21.57 20.58
C ASP A 690 36.61 -20.84 19.29
N PHE A 691 37.71 -21.23 18.65
CA PHE A 691 38.08 -20.72 17.32
C PHE A 691 37.14 -21.34 16.27
N SER A 692 36.43 -20.53 15.47
CA SER A 692 35.58 -20.98 14.34
C SER A 692 35.77 -20.17 13.06
#